data_AF-A0A9Q3YNR4-F1
#
_entry.id   AF-A0A9Q3YNR4-F1
#
_cell.length_a   1.000
_cell.length_b   1.000
_cell.length_c   1.000
_cell.angle_alpha   90.00
_cell.angle_beta   90.00
_cell.angle_gamma   90.00
#
_symmetry.space_group_name_H-M   'P 1'
#
loop_
_entity.id
_entity.type
_entity.pdbx_description
1 polymer ?
#
loop_
_entity_poly.entity_id
_entity_poly.type
_entity_poly.pdbx_seq_one_letter_code
_entity_poly.pdbx_strand_id
1 'polypeptide(L)'
;MRFLLPFFCLFLLAACQDNRAPDADYEDDFLLVAHQTLKRDNSDYGQDMQLQALVHNRVDDDAGGGLWIRTTLPWMRLGNGELDTRNLAMLGERAKPLRRFLDTGTLSRVEDGEITETRIADPALHQEMVERFGDKVQQLLDQATATAVPLPDDPRPGDTWQASASLWGLPKVTADYRVLARDGDRVLIALTLDGDGVTGQARMIARWPSGMPEALRLHSSLPLPEQDARLEQRLVLISQQHYPYPVQDWDVDPMQVEMYTDRTERDLREPRILPADRRQPMRDEAYVDTLLDSLEQSLFYRTDELEETRLLTEGDWTLATPLQQQASFHLTGFEGGAPDGLLLNRLSESGGFYGLASPIPSDIGRDLLVLTGDGQFDADQPVKITGTARVWTDGEPMTLKRDDPAPDAPKILDWQDRRVDLRLGGDLGHWRARPLDADGEPLPYAVVYRPDQQADTSAEVFVGRLTLGPPLDHLTLITEAPIAALRLTPLKESQRPLTFTVRPLPEDGRPGLHPGGVRHQSSPLPEVPDDTGALLEGLTLEGLDDNRLRVTGPPGLRLCTLTPEDGADFHGTPLHFVWDQGSVREDVDPGFELRTEDDKIRYFYGRELSFQARCPTEVDTVTLTREQPGCARFDGEDGVVLGDDCGAIQGLDYAALDDTGLALEPLGEDDQGVRRFWGTVKEVRLLRADGEQQRDLRADFPEVPE
;
A
#
# COMPACT_ATOMS: atom_id res chain seq x y z
N MET A 1 34.26 -21.90 -9.43
CA MET A 1 35.02 -20.89 -10.19
C MET A 1 34.86 -20.95 -11.71
N ARG A 2 34.58 -22.10 -12.36
CA ARG A 2 34.19 -22.11 -13.79
C ARG A 2 32.81 -21.44 -14.06
N PHE A 3 31.99 -21.32 -13.03
CA PHE A 3 30.71 -20.59 -13.01
C PHE A 3 30.81 -19.17 -12.44
N LEU A 4 31.98 -18.53 -12.40
CA LEU A 4 32.11 -17.15 -11.89
C LEU A 4 32.51 -16.15 -12.97
N LEU A 5 32.96 -16.63 -14.13
CA LEU A 5 33.41 -15.80 -15.24
C LEU A 5 32.28 -15.14 -16.04
N PRO A 6 31.07 -15.71 -16.16
CA PRO A 6 29.94 -14.99 -16.78
C PRO A 6 29.27 -13.94 -15.86
N PHE A 7 29.68 -13.82 -14.59
CA PHE A 7 28.88 -13.17 -13.53
C PHE A 7 29.50 -11.89 -12.96
N PHE A 8 30.39 -11.25 -13.72
CA PHE A 8 30.89 -9.93 -13.35
C PHE A 8 29.84 -8.89 -13.79
N CYS A 9 28.89 -8.57 -12.92
CA CYS A 9 27.98 -7.43 -13.10
C CYS A 9 28.59 -6.21 -12.42
N LEU A 10 29.08 -5.22 -13.16
CA LEU A 10 29.83 -4.05 -12.64
C LEU A 10 29.61 -2.77 -13.44
N PHE A 11 29.00 -1.83 -12.74
CA PHE A 11 28.14 -0.72 -13.15
C PHE A 11 28.95 0.60 -13.40
N LEU A 12 28.55 1.59 -14.23
CA LEU A 12 27.80 2.85 -13.95
C LEU A 12 27.69 3.76 -15.22
N LEU A 13 26.96 4.88 -15.17
CA LEU A 13 26.21 5.58 -16.25
C LEU A 13 26.66 6.99 -16.61
N ALA A 14 26.23 7.48 -17.78
CA ALA A 14 26.43 8.85 -18.24
C ALA A 14 25.20 9.46 -18.96
N ALA A 15 25.16 10.80 -19.01
CA ALA A 15 24.02 11.66 -19.33
C ALA A 15 24.28 12.86 -20.26
N CYS A 16 23.29 13.21 -21.10
CA CYS A 16 23.08 14.42 -21.93
C CYS A 16 24.28 15.01 -22.70
N GLN A 17 24.04 15.32 -23.98
CA GLN A 17 25.06 15.87 -24.89
C GLN A 17 25.60 17.25 -24.46
N ASP A 18 24.83 18.07 -23.71
CA ASP A 18 25.16 19.49 -23.52
C ASP A 18 25.09 20.05 -22.07
N ASN A 19 24.55 19.34 -21.06
CA ASN A 19 24.42 19.84 -19.67
C ASN A 19 25.22 18.99 -18.66
N ARG A 20 26.16 19.62 -17.94
CA ARG A 20 26.94 18.93 -16.88
C ARG A 20 26.11 18.77 -15.60
N ALA A 21 25.78 17.53 -15.25
CA ALA A 21 25.13 17.21 -13.98
C ALA A 21 26.06 17.43 -12.76
N PRO A 22 25.52 17.69 -11.56
CA PRO A 22 26.29 17.71 -10.32
C PRO A 22 26.96 16.37 -10.04
N ASP A 23 28.12 16.38 -9.39
CA ASP A 23 28.84 15.15 -9.03
C ASP A 23 28.02 14.26 -8.07
N ALA A 24 27.23 14.87 -7.19
CA ALA A 24 26.34 14.19 -6.23
C ALA A 24 25.26 13.34 -6.89
N ASP A 25 24.79 13.69 -8.10
CA ASP A 25 23.78 12.90 -8.82
C ASP A 25 24.26 11.49 -9.13
N TYR A 26 25.58 11.30 -9.23
CA TYR A 26 26.22 10.02 -9.56
C TYR A 26 26.53 9.17 -8.33
N GLU A 27 26.28 9.68 -7.12
CA GLU A 27 26.49 8.95 -5.87
C GLU A 27 25.17 8.36 -5.40
N ASP A 28 25.10 7.03 -5.25
CA ASP A 28 23.86 6.37 -4.86
C ASP A 28 24.13 4.92 -4.38
N ASP A 29 23.16 4.38 -3.65
CA ASP A 29 23.09 2.97 -3.27
C ASP A 29 21.89 2.33 -3.95
N PHE A 30 22.09 1.15 -4.53
CA PHE A 30 21.11 0.51 -5.39
C PHE A 30 20.86 -0.93 -4.98
N LEU A 31 19.60 -1.28 -4.71
CA LEU A 31 19.18 -2.67 -4.61
C LEU A 31 18.91 -3.21 -6.01
N LEU A 32 19.68 -4.22 -6.39
CA LEU A 32 19.49 -5.00 -7.60
C LEU A 32 18.83 -6.34 -7.22
N VAL A 33 17.71 -6.65 -7.85
CA VAL A 33 17.05 -7.96 -7.77
C VAL A 33 16.86 -8.47 -9.19
N ALA A 34 17.36 -9.67 -9.49
CA ALA A 34 17.20 -10.28 -10.80
C ALA A 34 16.83 -11.76 -10.70
N HIS A 35 15.94 -12.18 -11.61
CA HIS A 35 15.60 -13.56 -11.86
C HIS A 35 15.99 -13.91 -13.29
N GLN A 36 16.84 -14.93 -13.43
CA GLN A 36 17.31 -15.41 -14.72
C GLN A 36 16.89 -16.86 -14.92
N THR A 37 16.32 -17.15 -16.09
CA THR A 37 15.93 -18.49 -16.50
C THR A 37 16.71 -18.87 -17.75
N LEU A 38 17.55 -19.90 -17.63
CA LEU A 38 18.30 -20.46 -18.75
C LEU A 38 17.54 -21.67 -19.32
N LYS A 39 17.03 -21.55 -20.53
CA LYS A 39 16.30 -22.62 -21.24
C LYS A 39 17.12 -23.13 -22.41
N ARG A 40 17.43 -24.43 -22.45
CA ARG A 40 18.07 -25.05 -23.63
C ARG A 40 17.05 -25.19 -24.75
N ASP A 41 17.47 -24.98 -26.00
CA ASP A 41 16.58 -24.98 -27.16
C ASP A 41 15.84 -26.33 -27.36
N ASN A 42 16.38 -27.43 -26.81
CA ASN A 42 15.82 -28.78 -26.88
C ASN A 42 15.31 -29.32 -25.52
N SER A 43 15.04 -28.45 -24.53
CA SER A 43 14.59 -28.85 -23.19
C SER A 43 13.43 -27.99 -22.71
N ASP A 44 12.41 -28.65 -22.16
CA ASP A 44 11.32 -27.96 -21.46
C ASP A 44 11.73 -27.54 -20.04
N TYR A 45 12.84 -28.08 -19.52
CA TYR A 45 13.38 -27.71 -18.22
C TYR A 45 14.34 -26.52 -18.35
N GLY A 46 14.02 -25.44 -17.65
CA GLY A 46 14.89 -24.29 -17.41
C GLY A 46 15.72 -24.46 -16.14
N GLN A 47 16.84 -23.73 -16.06
CA GLN A 47 17.59 -23.54 -14.82
C GLN A 47 17.37 -22.12 -14.34
N ASP A 48 16.78 -21.98 -13.16
CA ASP A 48 16.52 -20.68 -12.54
C ASP A 48 17.68 -20.25 -11.65
N MET A 49 17.97 -18.96 -11.68
CA MET A 49 18.96 -18.33 -10.84
C MET A 49 18.44 -16.98 -10.35
N GLN A 50 18.51 -16.80 -9.04
CA GLN A 50 18.18 -15.54 -8.37
C GLN A 50 19.46 -14.79 -8.01
N LEU A 51 19.44 -13.47 -8.16
CA LEU A 51 20.50 -12.56 -7.77
C LEU A 51 19.88 -11.43 -6.95
N GLN A 52 20.49 -11.16 -5.80
CA GLN A 52 20.23 -9.96 -5.02
C GLN A 52 21.55 -9.29 -4.68
N ALA A 53 21.69 -7.99 -4.90
CA ALA A 53 22.92 -7.28 -4.63
C ALA A 53 22.67 -5.85 -4.18
N LEU A 54 23.58 -5.34 -3.35
CA LEU A 54 23.72 -3.90 -3.11
C LEU A 54 24.83 -3.41 -4.03
N VAL A 55 24.51 -2.41 -4.86
CA VAL A 55 25.44 -1.75 -5.76
C VAL A 55 25.69 -0.34 -5.23
N HIS A 56 26.96 0.03 -5.10
CA HIS A 56 27.36 1.29 -4.49
C HIS A 56 28.18 2.13 -5.46
N ASN A 57 27.72 3.36 -5.68
CA ASN A 57 28.19 4.27 -6.72
C ASN A 57 28.75 5.57 -6.09
N ARG A 58 29.95 6.01 -6.49
CA ARG A 58 30.56 7.27 -6.03
C ARG A 58 31.48 7.90 -7.07
N VAL A 59 31.68 9.21 -7.01
CA VAL A 59 32.70 9.88 -7.82
C VAL A 59 34.11 9.51 -7.31
N ASP A 60 35.04 9.28 -8.24
CA ASP A 60 36.42 8.92 -7.95
C ASP A 60 37.39 10.03 -8.36
N ASP A 61 37.74 10.87 -7.37
CA ASP A 61 38.67 11.98 -7.56
C ASP A 61 40.14 11.51 -7.73
N ASP A 62 40.47 10.29 -7.34
CA ASP A 62 41.83 9.74 -7.35
C ASP A 62 42.20 9.12 -8.72
N ALA A 63 41.22 8.86 -9.59
CA ALA A 63 41.40 8.20 -10.87
C ALA A 63 42.06 9.07 -11.96
N GLY A 64 42.19 10.38 -11.75
CA GLY A 64 42.87 11.32 -12.65
C GLY A 64 41.99 12.50 -13.08
N GLY A 65 42.26 13.09 -14.25
CA GLY A 65 41.46 14.20 -14.79
C GLY A 65 40.19 13.71 -15.50
N GLY A 66 39.06 14.39 -15.26
CA GLY A 66 37.75 14.05 -15.82
C GLY A 66 36.81 13.46 -14.75
N LEU A 67 35.55 13.23 -15.12
CA LEU A 67 34.57 12.58 -14.24
C LEU A 67 34.76 11.06 -14.31
N TRP A 68 35.19 10.48 -13.20
CA TRP A 68 35.29 9.03 -13.02
C TRP A 68 34.31 8.60 -11.97
N ILE A 69 33.56 7.53 -12.24
CA ILE A 69 32.68 6.94 -11.24
C ILE A 69 33.24 5.58 -10.84
N ARG A 70 33.37 5.38 -9.54
CA ARG A 70 33.71 4.11 -8.91
C ARG A 70 32.44 3.39 -8.51
N THR A 71 32.41 2.11 -8.87
CA THR A 71 31.30 1.21 -8.53
C THR A 71 31.81 0.03 -7.75
N THR A 72 31.22 -0.22 -6.58
CA THR A 72 31.53 -1.38 -5.75
C THR A 72 30.30 -2.25 -5.50
N LEU A 73 30.54 -3.47 -5.05
CA LEU A 73 29.51 -4.45 -4.70
C LEU A 73 29.69 -4.86 -3.24
N PRO A 74 29.24 -4.04 -2.27
CA PRO A 74 29.39 -4.35 -0.86
C PRO A 74 28.80 -5.71 -0.50
N TRP A 75 27.71 -6.09 -1.16
CA TRP A 75 27.05 -7.35 -0.93
C TRP A 75 26.36 -7.92 -2.18
N MET A 76 26.39 -9.24 -2.30
CA MET A 76 25.66 -10.01 -3.31
C MET A 76 25.28 -11.38 -2.74
N ARG A 77 24.09 -11.86 -3.09
CA ARG A 77 23.58 -13.20 -2.85
C ARG A 77 23.13 -13.83 -4.17
N LEU A 78 23.46 -15.10 -4.36
CA LEU A 78 23.07 -15.91 -5.52
C LEU A 78 22.31 -17.16 -5.12
N GLY A 79 21.33 -17.51 -5.94
CA GLY A 79 20.40 -18.61 -5.73
C GLY A 79 19.70 -18.48 -4.37
N ASN A 80 19.34 -19.61 -3.78
CA ASN A 80 18.75 -19.65 -2.44
C ASN A 80 19.76 -19.40 -1.30
N GLY A 81 20.91 -18.76 -1.58
CA GLY A 81 22.04 -18.59 -0.67
C GLY A 81 23.24 -19.49 -0.97
N GLU A 82 23.37 -19.97 -2.22
CA GLU A 82 24.50 -20.79 -2.67
C GLU A 82 25.82 -20.00 -2.65
N LEU A 83 25.73 -18.69 -2.88
CA LEU A 83 26.80 -17.73 -2.61
C LEU A 83 26.20 -16.55 -1.87
N ASP A 84 26.81 -16.17 -0.74
CA ASP A 84 26.50 -14.92 -0.04
C ASP A 84 27.84 -14.25 0.27
N THR A 85 28.06 -13.05 -0.28
CA THR A 85 29.37 -12.41 -0.19
C THR A 85 29.72 -11.96 1.24
N ARG A 86 28.72 -11.79 2.12
CA ARG A 86 28.92 -11.55 3.56
C ARG A 86 29.67 -12.68 4.25
N ASN A 87 29.57 -13.89 3.69
CA ASN A 87 30.16 -15.11 4.23
C ASN A 87 31.52 -15.47 3.60
N LEU A 88 32.06 -14.66 2.68
CA LEU A 88 33.32 -14.96 1.97
C LEU A 88 34.53 -15.09 2.90
N ALA A 89 34.50 -14.44 4.07
CA ALA A 89 35.55 -14.58 5.07
C ALA A 89 35.80 -16.05 5.47
N MET A 90 34.76 -16.90 5.41
CA MET A 90 34.85 -18.33 5.71
C MET A 90 35.54 -19.16 4.62
N LEU A 91 35.70 -18.63 3.40
CA LEU A 91 36.30 -19.34 2.26
C LEU A 91 37.82 -19.15 2.13
N GLY A 92 38.44 -18.33 2.99
CA GLY A 92 39.90 -18.14 3.09
C GLY A 92 40.56 -17.59 1.81
N GLU A 93 41.83 -17.91 1.58
CA GLU A 93 42.64 -17.38 0.46
C GLU A 93 42.04 -17.62 -0.94
N ARG A 94 41.14 -18.60 -1.10
CA ARG A 94 40.47 -18.88 -2.38
C ARG A 94 39.51 -17.78 -2.81
N ALA A 95 38.94 -17.02 -1.86
CA ALA A 95 38.03 -15.92 -2.16
C ALA A 95 38.76 -14.56 -2.30
N LYS A 96 40.09 -14.52 -2.11
CA LYS A 96 40.85 -13.26 -2.04
C LYS A 96 40.78 -12.40 -3.32
N PRO A 97 40.88 -12.95 -4.55
CA PRO A 97 40.70 -12.13 -5.76
C PRO A 97 39.29 -11.57 -5.87
N LEU A 98 38.27 -12.37 -5.50
CA LEU A 98 36.87 -11.93 -5.50
C LEU A 98 36.62 -10.85 -4.45
N ARG A 99 37.15 -11.00 -3.23
CA ARG A 99 37.01 -9.98 -2.19
C ARG A 99 37.70 -8.68 -2.60
N ARG A 100 38.94 -8.76 -3.08
CA ARG A 100 39.68 -7.61 -3.60
C ARG A 100 38.90 -6.91 -4.71
N PHE A 101 38.31 -7.70 -5.61
CA PHE A 101 37.47 -7.20 -6.68
C PHE A 101 36.22 -6.47 -6.15
N LEU A 102 35.45 -7.09 -5.24
CA LEU A 102 34.24 -6.50 -4.64
C LEU A 102 34.56 -5.20 -3.86
N ASP A 103 35.69 -5.18 -3.16
CA ASP A 103 36.16 -4.03 -2.37
C ASP A 103 36.61 -2.87 -3.26
N THR A 104 37.35 -3.15 -4.35
CA THR A 104 37.92 -2.10 -5.21
C THR A 104 36.98 -1.65 -6.32
N GLY A 105 36.19 -2.57 -6.86
CA GLY A 105 35.21 -2.27 -7.89
C GLY A 105 35.78 -1.98 -9.28
N THR A 106 34.98 -1.28 -10.08
CA THR A 106 35.32 -0.77 -11.43
C THR A 106 35.40 0.75 -11.45
N LEU A 107 36.07 1.27 -12.47
CA LEU A 107 36.12 2.68 -12.83
C LEU A 107 35.55 2.85 -14.23
N SER A 108 34.61 3.78 -14.36
CA SER A 108 34.03 4.18 -15.64
C SER A 108 34.25 5.68 -15.85
N ARG A 109 34.78 6.05 -17.02
CA ARG A 109 35.01 7.44 -17.40
C ARG A 109 33.80 7.98 -18.14
N VAL A 110 33.35 9.16 -17.74
CA VAL A 110 32.20 9.85 -18.32
C VAL A 110 32.64 11.07 -19.13
N GLU A 111 32.26 11.12 -20.40
CA GLU A 111 32.50 12.25 -21.31
C GLU A 111 31.24 12.50 -22.16
N ASP A 112 30.73 13.75 -22.15
CA ASP A 112 29.55 14.19 -22.92
C ASP A 112 28.33 13.26 -22.80
N GLY A 113 28.16 12.67 -21.62
CA GLY A 113 27.07 11.78 -21.36
C GLY A 113 27.20 10.36 -21.86
N GLU A 114 28.39 9.98 -22.31
CA GLU A 114 28.72 8.62 -22.71
C GLU A 114 29.88 8.07 -21.88
N ILE A 115 29.89 6.75 -21.74
CA ILE A 115 31.01 6.04 -21.14
C ILE A 115 32.04 5.78 -22.24
N THR A 116 33.18 6.44 -22.15
CA THR A 116 34.25 6.29 -23.15
C THR A 116 35.29 5.25 -22.75
N GLU A 117 35.36 4.90 -21.46
CA GLU A 117 36.31 3.92 -20.93
C GLU A 117 35.75 3.20 -19.69
N THR A 118 35.98 1.89 -19.57
CA THR A 118 35.69 1.11 -18.35
C THR A 118 36.82 0.14 -18.03
N ARG A 119 37.23 0.08 -16.77
CA ARG A 119 38.31 -0.81 -16.28
C ARG A 119 38.10 -1.25 -14.83
N ILE A 120 38.82 -2.29 -14.42
CA ILE A 120 38.89 -2.67 -12.99
C ILE A 120 39.69 -1.60 -12.26
N ALA A 121 39.17 -1.15 -11.12
CA ALA A 121 39.75 -0.02 -10.37
C ALA A 121 41.16 -0.33 -9.86
N ASP A 122 41.41 -1.59 -9.47
CA ASP A 122 42.73 -2.07 -9.09
C ASP A 122 43.55 -2.47 -10.33
N PRO A 123 44.61 -1.72 -10.68
CA PRO A 123 45.38 -1.96 -11.91
C PRO A 123 46.12 -3.30 -11.91
N ALA A 124 46.56 -3.77 -10.75
CA ALA A 124 47.28 -5.04 -10.64
C ALA A 124 46.30 -6.22 -10.81
N LEU A 125 45.10 -6.09 -10.25
CA LEU A 125 44.04 -7.07 -10.48
C LEU A 125 43.57 -7.05 -11.94
N HIS A 126 43.43 -5.88 -12.55
CA HIS A 126 43.09 -5.74 -13.97
C HIS A 126 44.08 -6.51 -14.84
N GLN A 127 45.38 -6.25 -14.66
CA GLN A 127 46.43 -6.93 -15.40
C GLN A 127 46.41 -8.45 -15.18
N GLU A 128 46.23 -8.91 -13.93
CA GLU A 128 46.11 -10.33 -13.61
C GLU A 128 44.93 -11.00 -14.36
N MET A 129 43.78 -10.32 -14.41
CA MET A 129 42.60 -10.83 -15.12
C MET A 129 42.82 -10.86 -16.64
N VAL A 130 43.40 -9.80 -17.22
CA VAL A 130 43.68 -9.72 -18.66
C VAL A 130 44.69 -10.78 -19.07
N GLU A 131 45.76 -10.99 -18.31
CA GLU A 131 46.75 -12.05 -18.57
C GLU A 131 46.13 -13.45 -18.52
N ARG A 132 45.10 -13.65 -17.68
CA ARG A 132 44.45 -14.94 -17.47
C ARG A 132 43.32 -15.23 -18.45
N PHE A 133 42.55 -14.22 -18.83
CA PHE A 133 41.29 -14.39 -19.57
C PHE A 133 41.27 -13.67 -20.94
N GLY A 134 42.27 -12.84 -21.25
CA GLY A 134 42.40 -12.12 -22.51
C GLY A 134 41.23 -11.17 -22.76
N ASP A 135 40.81 -11.09 -24.03
CA ASP A 135 39.75 -10.18 -24.51
C ASP A 135 38.39 -10.40 -23.83
N LYS A 136 38.19 -11.56 -23.19
CA LYS A 136 36.98 -11.84 -22.39
C LYS A 136 36.84 -10.87 -21.22
N VAL A 137 37.93 -10.32 -20.69
CA VAL A 137 37.85 -9.31 -19.63
C VAL A 137 37.14 -8.06 -20.14
N GLN A 138 37.48 -7.58 -21.34
CA GLN A 138 36.82 -6.41 -21.89
C GLN A 138 35.36 -6.70 -22.25
N GLN A 139 35.07 -7.85 -22.85
CA GLN A 139 33.69 -8.26 -23.13
C GLN A 139 32.84 -8.33 -21.86
N LEU A 140 33.42 -8.82 -20.76
CA LEU A 140 32.75 -8.87 -19.46
C LEU A 140 32.59 -7.48 -18.87
N LEU A 141 33.59 -6.60 -18.97
CA LEU A 141 33.46 -5.20 -18.57
C LEU A 141 32.37 -4.49 -19.38
N ASP A 142 32.25 -4.79 -20.68
CA ASP A 142 31.24 -4.20 -21.56
C ASP A 142 29.81 -4.70 -21.23
N GLN A 143 29.65 -5.98 -20.87
CA GLN A 143 28.38 -6.59 -20.40
C GLN A 143 28.04 -6.24 -18.95
N ALA A 144 29.06 -5.86 -18.18
CA ALA A 144 28.96 -5.37 -16.83
C ALA A 144 28.49 -3.91 -16.79
N THR A 145 28.78 -3.13 -17.84
CA THR A 145 28.48 -1.70 -17.97
C THR A 145 27.01 -1.41 -17.69
N ALA A 146 26.76 -0.32 -16.97
CA ALA A 146 25.40 0.05 -16.62
C ALA A 146 24.66 0.83 -17.73
N THR A 147 23.33 0.78 -17.59
CA THR A 147 22.24 1.47 -18.32
C THR A 147 22.38 2.99 -18.53
N ALA A 148 23.21 3.49 -19.44
CA ALA A 148 23.25 4.94 -19.66
C ALA A 148 22.02 5.30 -20.49
N VAL A 149 21.15 6.17 -19.96
CA VAL A 149 20.01 6.67 -20.73
C VAL A 149 20.36 8.05 -21.22
N PRO A 150 20.67 8.19 -22.52
CA PRO A 150 20.95 9.49 -23.09
C PRO A 150 19.65 10.28 -23.09
N LEU A 151 19.45 11.12 -22.09
CA LEU A 151 18.29 11.99 -22.03
C LEU A 151 18.44 13.13 -23.06
N PRO A 152 17.35 13.54 -23.71
CA PRO A 152 17.28 14.83 -24.40
C PRO A 152 17.56 15.99 -23.43
N ASP A 153 17.93 17.16 -23.97
CA ASP A 153 18.18 18.35 -23.14
C ASP A 153 16.96 18.81 -22.32
N ASP A 154 15.75 18.65 -22.86
CA ASP A 154 14.49 18.97 -22.19
C ASP A 154 13.45 17.87 -22.49
N PRO A 155 13.50 16.72 -21.80
CA PRO A 155 12.63 15.59 -22.09
C PRO A 155 11.18 15.93 -21.76
N ARG A 156 10.26 15.71 -22.71
CA ARG A 156 8.82 15.94 -22.54
C ARG A 156 8.00 14.69 -22.84
N PRO A 157 6.84 14.50 -22.17
CA PRO A 157 5.96 13.38 -22.45
C PRO A 157 5.62 13.26 -23.94
N GLY A 158 5.84 12.09 -24.52
CA GLY A 158 5.66 11.83 -25.95
C GLY A 158 6.93 11.93 -26.79
N ASP A 159 8.01 12.51 -26.27
CA ASP A 159 9.30 12.55 -26.97
C ASP A 159 9.84 11.14 -27.18
N THR A 160 10.49 10.91 -28.32
CA THR A 160 11.09 9.64 -28.70
C THR A 160 12.45 9.85 -29.34
N TRP A 161 13.38 8.94 -29.09
CA TRP A 161 14.70 8.93 -29.71
C TRP A 161 15.27 7.51 -29.74
N GLN A 162 16.32 7.34 -30.53
CA GLN A 162 17.03 6.07 -30.64
C GLN A 162 18.49 6.29 -30.23
N ALA A 163 19.01 5.43 -29.37
CA ALA A 163 20.40 5.47 -28.94
C ALA A 163 20.89 4.08 -28.53
N SER A 164 22.20 3.92 -28.35
CA SER A 164 22.71 2.70 -27.74
C SER A 164 22.26 2.63 -26.27
N ALA A 165 21.83 1.45 -25.83
CA ALA A 165 21.62 1.10 -24.45
C ALA A 165 22.61 0.00 -24.06
N SER A 166 23.23 0.16 -22.90
CA SER A 166 24.05 -0.90 -22.29
C SER A 166 23.38 -1.29 -20.99
N LEU A 167 22.33 -2.11 -21.05
CA LEU A 167 21.60 -2.51 -19.84
C LEU A 167 22.28 -3.68 -19.15
N TRP A 168 22.00 -3.86 -17.86
CA TRP A 168 22.68 -4.85 -17.02
C TRP A 168 22.60 -6.29 -17.51
N GLY A 169 23.78 -6.88 -17.74
CA GLY A 169 23.92 -8.26 -18.22
C GLY A 169 23.62 -8.41 -19.71
N LEU A 170 23.39 -7.31 -20.43
CA LEU A 170 23.17 -7.31 -21.87
C LEU A 170 24.40 -6.73 -22.60
N PRO A 171 24.72 -7.23 -23.81
CA PRO A 171 25.64 -6.52 -24.68
C PRO A 171 25.09 -5.12 -25.01
N LYS A 172 25.94 -4.24 -25.51
CA LYS A 172 25.50 -2.95 -26.06
C LYS A 172 24.50 -3.20 -27.20
N VAL A 173 23.30 -2.66 -27.08
CA VAL A 173 22.20 -2.82 -28.05
C VAL A 173 21.66 -1.46 -28.48
N THR A 174 20.95 -1.42 -29.60
CA THR A 174 20.16 -0.23 -29.95
C THR A 174 18.83 -0.28 -29.20
N ALA A 175 18.43 0.85 -28.63
CA ALA A 175 17.16 1.00 -27.93
C ALA A 175 16.36 2.17 -28.46
N ASP A 176 15.06 1.97 -28.57
CA ASP A 176 14.08 3.01 -28.85
C ASP A 176 13.49 3.49 -27.51
N TYR A 177 13.64 4.77 -27.24
CA TYR A 177 13.22 5.42 -26.00
C TYR A 177 11.95 6.24 -26.22
N ARG A 178 11.08 6.27 -25.21
CA ARG A 178 9.88 7.11 -25.19
C ARG A 178 9.66 7.69 -23.80
N VAL A 179 9.53 9.01 -23.68
CA VAL A 179 9.11 9.64 -22.43
C VAL A 179 7.61 9.40 -22.22
N LEU A 180 7.27 8.78 -21.11
CA LEU A 180 5.88 8.56 -20.68
C LEU A 180 5.38 9.74 -19.84
N ALA A 181 6.21 10.24 -18.92
CA ALA A 181 5.88 11.35 -18.03
C ALA A 181 7.14 12.00 -17.45
N ARG A 182 6.95 13.15 -16.81
CA ARG A 182 8.00 13.91 -16.14
C ARG A 182 7.46 14.60 -14.89
N ASP A 183 8.27 14.64 -13.84
CA ASP A 183 8.01 15.31 -12.58
C ASP A 183 9.27 16.03 -12.11
N GLY A 184 9.33 17.34 -12.38
CA GLY A 184 10.54 18.12 -12.21
C GLY A 184 11.71 17.53 -13.00
N ASP A 185 12.74 17.11 -12.28
CA ASP A 185 13.95 16.52 -12.84
C ASP A 185 13.84 14.99 -12.99
N ARG A 186 12.71 14.38 -12.60
CA ARG A 186 12.50 12.94 -12.75
C ARG A 186 11.73 12.65 -14.02
N VAL A 187 12.12 11.63 -14.77
CA VAL A 187 11.55 11.30 -16.09
C VAL A 187 11.22 9.81 -16.14
N LEU A 188 9.95 9.49 -16.39
CA LEU A 188 9.49 8.11 -16.63
C LEU A 188 9.61 7.79 -18.12
N ILE A 189 10.34 6.73 -18.44
CA ILE A 189 10.75 6.37 -19.80
C ILE A 189 10.42 4.90 -20.06
N ALA A 190 9.88 4.62 -21.25
CA ALA A 190 9.79 3.27 -21.80
C ALA A 190 10.91 3.04 -22.82
N LEU A 191 11.46 1.84 -22.83
CA LEU A 191 12.53 1.41 -23.72
C LEU A 191 12.13 0.11 -24.41
N THR A 192 12.39 0.02 -25.71
CA THR A 192 12.34 -1.24 -26.48
C THR A 192 13.74 -1.57 -26.98
N LEU A 193 14.18 -2.81 -26.77
CA LEU A 193 15.52 -3.28 -27.09
C LEU A 193 15.45 -4.21 -28.30
N ASP A 194 16.20 -3.88 -29.35
CA ASP A 194 16.34 -4.71 -30.55
C ASP A 194 17.75 -4.56 -31.14
N GLY A 195 18.56 -5.62 -31.05
CA GLY A 195 19.94 -5.62 -31.57
C GLY A 195 20.78 -6.78 -31.04
N ASP A 196 21.75 -7.26 -31.84
CA ASP A 196 22.72 -8.30 -31.47
C ASP A 196 22.13 -9.59 -30.87
N GLY A 197 20.92 -9.96 -31.33
CA GLY A 197 20.19 -11.13 -30.85
C GLY A 197 19.42 -10.91 -29.55
N VAL A 198 19.56 -9.75 -28.91
CA VAL A 198 18.79 -9.36 -27.72
C VAL A 198 17.44 -8.80 -28.15
N THR A 199 16.40 -9.24 -27.47
CA THR A 199 15.07 -8.61 -27.52
C THR A 199 14.63 -8.31 -26.10
N GLY A 200 14.00 -7.17 -25.87
CA GLY A 200 13.56 -6.83 -24.52
C GLY A 200 12.79 -5.53 -24.43
N GLN A 201 12.28 -5.28 -23.24
CA GLN A 201 11.53 -4.08 -22.88
C GLN A 201 11.95 -3.64 -21.49
N ALA A 202 11.96 -2.33 -21.26
CA ALA A 202 12.18 -1.78 -19.94
C ALA A 202 11.35 -0.53 -19.69
N ARG A 203 11.13 -0.24 -18.42
CA ARG A 203 10.61 1.03 -17.95
C ARG A 203 11.47 1.52 -16.81
N MET A 204 11.72 2.82 -16.80
CA MET A 204 12.67 3.43 -15.90
C MET A 204 12.22 4.82 -15.48
N ILE A 205 12.41 5.16 -14.21
CA ILE A 205 12.43 6.53 -13.73
C ILE A 205 13.89 6.95 -13.66
N ALA A 206 14.28 8.01 -14.37
CA ALA A 206 15.62 8.57 -14.33
C ALA A 206 15.64 10.04 -13.90
N ARG A 207 16.71 10.45 -13.23
CA ARG A 207 17.03 11.83 -12.88
C ARG A 207 17.60 12.57 -14.09
N TRP A 208 17.21 13.82 -14.28
CA TRP A 208 17.71 14.75 -15.28
C TRP A 208 18.52 15.84 -14.55
N PRO A 209 19.66 16.29 -15.08
CA PRO A 209 20.23 15.92 -16.38
C PRO A 209 21.08 14.64 -16.36
N SER A 210 21.33 14.01 -15.20
CA SER A 210 22.29 12.90 -15.02
C SER A 210 21.92 11.54 -15.61
N GLY A 211 20.68 11.32 -16.07
CA GLY A 211 20.23 10.05 -16.62
C GLY A 211 20.23 8.88 -15.63
N MET A 212 20.54 9.16 -14.35
CA MET A 212 20.70 8.15 -13.32
C MET A 212 19.35 7.54 -12.95
N PRO A 213 19.20 6.21 -12.96
CA PRO A 213 17.94 5.56 -12.65
C PRO A 213 17.64 5.72 -11.17
N GLU A 214 16.38 5.94 -10.83
CA GLU A 214 15.85 5.76 -9.49
C GLU A 214 15.13 4.41 -9.37
N ALA A 215 14.45 4.00 -10.44
CA ALA A 215 13.84 2.69 -10.55
C ALA A 215 13.91 2.20 -12.00
N LEU A 216 14.22 0.92 -12.22
CA LEU A 216 14.20 0.28 -13.53
C LEU A 216 13.58 -1.11 -13.39
N ARG A 217 12.61 -1.43 -14.25
CA ARG A 217 12.13 -2.79 -14.50
C ARG A 217 12.52 -3.17 -15.93
N LEU A 218 13.26 -4.27 -16.09
CA LEU A 218 13.78 -4.77 -17.36
C LEU A 218 13.41 -6.23 -17.56
N HIS A 219 12.81 -6.53 -18.70
CA HIS A 219 12.71 -7.88 -19.23
C HIS A 219 13.53 -8.01 -20.51
N SER A 220 14.37 -9.03 -20.61
CA SER A 220 15.17 -9.31 -21.81
C SER A 220 15.32 -10.79 -22.10
N SER A 221 15.57 -11.10 -23.37
CA SER A 221 15.87 -12.43 -23.88
C SER A 221 17.10 -12.36 -24.77
N LEU A 222 18.09 -13.21 -24.48
CA LEU A 222 19.37 -13.31 -25.19
C LEU A 222 19.65 -14.77 -25.60
N PRO A 223 19.93 -15.06 -26.87
CA PRO A 223 20.45 -16.36 -27.28
C PRO A 223 21.91 -16.53 -26.83
N LEU A 224 22.25 -17.73 -26.37
CA LEU A 224 23.59 -18.18 -26.01
C LEU A 224 24.02 -19.30 -26.96
N PRO A 225 24.57 -18.98 -28.14
CA PRO A 225 24.87 -19.97 -29.18
C PRO A 225 25.85 -21.04 -28.73
N GLU A 226 26.81 -20.70 -27.85
CA GLU A 226 27.78 -21.66 -27.33
C GLU A 226 27.17 -22.72 -26.41
N GLN A 227 25.95 -22.50 -25.92
CA GLN A 227 25.25 -23.36 -24.97
C GLN A 227 23.97 -23.99 -25.54
N ASP A 228 23.64 -23.71 -26.81
CA ASP A 228 22.35 -24.06 -27.45
C ASP A 228 21.17 -23.72 -26.53
N ALA A 229 21.18 -22.50 -26.01
CA ALA A 229 20.25 -22.04 -24.98
C ALA A 229 19.85 -20.58 -25.17
N ARG A 230 18.77 -20.21 -24.49
CA ARG A 230 18.27 -18.85 -24.34
C ARG A 230 18.25 -18.47 -22.87
N LEU A 231 18.77 -17.28 -22.58
CA LEU A 231 18.67 -16.65 -21.28
C LEU A 231 17.49 -15.66 -21.31
N GLU A 232 16.52 -15.88 -20.44
CA GLU A 232 15.47 -14.89 -20.14
C GLU A 232 15.79 -14.25 -18.80
N GLN A 233 15.67 -12.93 -18.71
CA GLN A 233 16.03 -12.16 -17.54
C GLN A 233 14.92 -11.19 -17.18
N ARG A 234 14.54 -11.20 -15.91
CA ARG A 234 13.78 -10.14 -15.26
C ARG A 234 14.65 -9.46 -14.24
N LEU A 235 14.62 -8.15 -14.23
CA LEU A 235 15.49 -7.34 -13.39
C LEU A 235 14.73 -6.14 -12.85
N VAL A 236 14.94 -5.89 -11.57
CA VAL A 236 14.52 -4.70 -10.86
C VAL A 236 15.75 -4.03 -10.26
N LEU A 237 15.85 -2.73 -10.48
CA LEU A 237 16.83 -1.86 -9.86
C LEU A 237 16.10 -0.76 -9.12
N ILE A 238 16.46 -0.53 -7.86
CA ILE A 238 15.87 0.51 -7.04
C ILE A 238 16.95 1.29 -6.29
N SER A 239 16.97 2.61 -6.47
CA SER A 239 17.76 3.51 -5.64
C SER A 239 17.26 3.43 -4.20
N GLN A 240 18.16 3.12 -3.28
CA GLN A 240 17.89 3.08 -1.84
C GLN A 240 17.74 4.48 -1.26
N GLN A 241 18.26 5.49 -1.96
CA GLN A 241 18.16 6.89 -1.56
C GLN A 241 16.93 7.58 -2.16
N HIS A 242 16.62 7.33 -3.43
CA HIS A 242 15.67 8.16 -4.17
C HIS A 242 14.33 7.49 -4.47
N TYR A 243 14.19 6.18 -4.18
CA TYR A 243 12.96 5.46 -4.40
C TYR A 243 12.32 5.00 -3.08
N PRO A 244 11.08 5.43 -2.78
CA PRO A 244 10.50 5.23 -1.45
C PRO A 244 9.88 3.84 -1.24
N TYR A 245 9.65 3.05 -2.30
CA TYR A 245 9.00 1.74 -2.17
C TYR A 245 10.01 0.62 -1.95
N PRO A 246 9.82 -0.26 -0.96
CA PRO A 246 10.62 -1.46 -0.83
C PRO A 246 10.33 -2.42 -2.00
N VAL A 247 11.37 -3.01 -2.59
CA VAL A 247 11.20 -4.13 -3.51
C VAL A 247 10.82 -5.35 -2.69
N GLN A 248 9.72 -5.98 -3.05
CA GLN A 248 9.42 -7.32 -2.55
C GLN A 248 10.04 -8.37 -3.49
N ASP A 249 10.70 -9.39 -2.95
CA ASP A 249 11.37 -10.41 -3.78
C ASP A 249 10.39 -11.15 -4.74
N TRP A 250 9.10 -11.23 -4.39
CA TRP A 250 8.07 -11.86 -5.23
C TRP A 250 7.75 -11.09 -6.53
N ASP A 251 8.17 -9.84 -6.65
CA ASP A 251 7.89 -9.03 -7.84
C ASP A 251 8.71 -9.44 -9.07
N VAL A 252 9.83 -10.13 -8.84
CA VAL A 252 10.78 -10.53 -9.88
C VAL A 252 10.70 -12.03 -10.18
N ASP A 253 10.31 -12.84 -9.19
CA ASP A 253 10.18 -14.30 -9.28
C ASP A 253 8.85 -14.71 -9.98
N PRO A 254 8.91 -15.30 -11.20
CA PRO A 254 7.72 -15.80 -11.89
C PRO A 254 6.94 -16.85 -11.09
N MET A 255 7.61 -17.68 -10.29
CA MET A 255 6.97 -18.75 -9.51
C MET A 255 6.15 -18.19 -8.35
N GLN A 256 6.60 -17.10 -7.72
CA GLN A 256 5.81 -16.42 -6.69
C GLN A 256 4.58 -15.75 -7.31
N VAL A 257 4.72 -15.18 -8.51
CA VAL A 257 3.59 -14.69 -9.31
C VAL A 257 2.58 -15.82 -9.61
N GLU A 258 3.06 -17.02 -9.94
CA GLU A 258 2.20 -18.21 -10.08
C GLU A 258 1.53 -18.60 -8.75
N MET A 259 2.21 -18.51 -7.61
CA MET A 259 1.61 -18.77 -6.29
C MET A 259 0.44 -17.82 -5.96
N TYR A 260 0.52 -16.55 -6.37
CA TYR A 260 -0.62 -15.62 -6.28
C TYR A 260 -1.78 -16.03 -7.20
N THR A 261 -1.46 -16.58 -8.37
CA THR A 261 -2.47 -17.16 -9.27
C THR A 261 -3.14 -18.35 -8.62
N ASP A 262 -2.38 -19.27 -8.02
CA ASP A 262 -2.90 -20.40 -7.26
C ASP A 262 -3.80 -19.96 -6.11
N ARG A 263 -3.44 -18.87 -5.41
CA ARG A 263 -4.29 -18.28 -4.38
C ARG A 263 -5.60 -17.77 -4.97
N THR A 264 -5.55 -16.99 -6.05
CA THR A 264 -6.74 -16.49 -6.75
C THR A 264 -7.61 -17.64 -7.26
N GLU A 265 -7.01 -18.71 -7.78
CA GLU A 265 -7.71 -19.93 -8.22
C GLU A 265 -8.35 -20.69 -7.05
N ARG A 266 -7.73 -20.71 -5.87
CA ARG A 266 -8.36 -21.22 -4.65
C ARG A 266 -9.53 -20.34 -4.24
N ASP A 267 -9.38 -19.02 -4.27
CA ASP A 267 -10.45 -18.08 -3.96
C ASP A 267 -11.62 -18.18 -4.97
N LEU A 268 -11.36 -18.58 -6.22
CA LEU A 268 -12.40 -18.90 -7.21
C LEU A 268 -13.11 -20.24 -6.94
N ARG A 269 -12.41 -21.22 -6.37
CA ARG A 269 -12.97 -22.56 -6.06
C ARG A 269 -13.74 -22.57 -4.74
N GLU A 270 -13.22 -21.86 -3.75
CA GLU A 270 -13.77 -21.75 -2.39
C GLU A 270 -14.01 -20.26 -2.06
N PRO A 271 -14.89 -19.58 -2.80
CA PRO A 271 -15.11 -18.17 -2.63
C PRO A 271 -15.81 -17.87 -1.30
N ARG A 272 -15.35 -16.81 -0.63
CA ARG A 272 -16.05 -16.28 0.53
C ARG A 272 -17.26 -15.45 0.09
N ILE A 273 -18.44 -16.05 0.19
CA ILE A 273 -19.71 -15.41 -0.15
C ILE A 273 -20.16 -14.54 1.03
N LEU A 274 -20.42 -13.27 0.76
CA LEU A 274 -20.92 -12.32 1.76
C LEU A 274 -22.39 -12.00 1.48
N PRO A 275 -23.20 -11.77 2.53
CA PRO A 275 -24.53 -11.20 2.41
C PRO A 275 -24.52 -9.90 1.59
N ALA A 276 -25.58 -9.67 0.81
CA ALA A 276 -25.65 -8.54 -0.12
C ALA A 276 -25.71 -7.17 0.60
N ASP A 277 -26.29 -7.14 1.80
CA ASP A 277 -26.42 -6.01 2.71
C ASP A 277 -25.13 -5.70 3.47
N ARG A 278 -24.26 -6.68 3.70
CA ARG A 278 -22.93 -6.47 4.31
C ARG A 278 -21.95 -5.72 3.39
N ARG A 279 -22.25 -5.54 2.10
CA ARG A 279 -21.42 -4.69 1.23
C ARG A 279 -21.81 -3.23 1.38
N GLN A 280 -20.89 -2.41 1.89
CA GLN A 280 -21.13 -0.98 2.14
C GLN A 280 -21.69 -0.28 0.89
N PRO A 281 -22.79 0.49 1.03
CA PRO A 281 -23.29 1.32 -0.05
C PRO A 281 -22.32 2.45 -0.36
N MET A 282 -22.39 2.97 -1.58
CA MET A 282 -21.73 4.22 -1.92
C MET A 282 -22.37 5.32 -1.09
N ARG A 283 -21.56 6.11 -0.42
CA ARG A 283 -21.95 7.34 0.25
C ARG A 283 -22.27 8.41 -0.79
N ASP A 284 -23.15 9.32 -0.41
CA ASP A 284 -23.45 10.48 -1.27
C ASP A 284 -22.25 11.43 -1.37
N GLU A 285 -22.30 12.31 -2.36
CA GLU A 285 -21.21 13.27 -2.64
C GLU A 285 -20.94 14.20 -1.45
N ALA A 286 -21.98 14.60 -0.72
CA ALA A 286 -21.84 15.49 0.43
C ALA A 286 -21.06 14.84 1.58
N TYR A 287 -21.33 13.56 1.86
CA TYR A 287 -20.59 12.78 2.84
C TYR A 287 -19.15 12.56 2.39
N VAL A 288 -18.93 12.26 1.11
CA VAL A 288 -17.57 12.16 0.56
C VAL A 288 -16.83 13.48 0.70
N ASP A 289 -17.44 14.61 0.33
CA ASP A 289 -16.85 15.94 0.48
C ASP A 289 -16.51 16.27 1.93
N THR A 290 -17.36 15.88 2.88
CA THR A 290 -17.09 16.02 4.32
C THR A 290 -15.83 15.26 4.73
N LEU A 291 -15.65 14.03 4.23
CA LEU A 291 -14.42 13.25 4.46
C LEU A 291 -13.21 13.84 3.72
N LEU A 292 -13.39 14.50 2.57
CA LEU A 292 -12.29 15.15 1.87
C LEU A 292 -11.84 16.42 2.61
N ASP A 293 -12.79 17.20 3.14
CA ASP A 293 -12.54 18.39 3.97
C ASP A 293 -11.74 18.02 5.21
N SER A 294 -12.12 16.92 5.87
CA SER A 294 -11.44 16.43 7.06
C SER A 294 -10.01 16.02 6.78
N LEU A 295 -9.76 15.39 5.62
CA LEU A 295 -8.42 14.94 5.26
C LEU A 295 -7.43 16.09 5.07
N GLU A 296 -7.88 17.29 4.69
CA GLU A 296 -7.00 18.45 4.44
C GLU A 296 -6.14 18.83 5.66
N GLN A 297 -6.56 18.50 6.88
CA GLN A 297 -5.86 18.82 8.13
C GLN A 297 -5.38 17.58 8.91
N SER A 298 -5.48 16.40 8.30
CA SER A 298 -5.23 15.10 8.96
C SER A 298 -3.90 14.43 8.62
N LEU A 299 -3.04 15.07 7.82
CA LEU A 299 -1.75 14.48 7.46
C LEU A 299 -0.65 14.95 8.41
N PHE A 300 0.13 14.00 8.89
CA PHE A 300 1.21 14.21 9.85
C PHE A 300 2.49 13.54 9.36
N TYR A 301 3.65 13.98 9.84
CA TYR A 301 4.92 13.31 9.61
C TYR A 301 5.76 13.23 10.89
N ARG A 302 6.55 12.18 11.06
CA ARG A 302 7.39 11.99 12.25
C ARG A 302 8.77 12.60 12.01
N THR A 303 9.19 13.49 12.91
CA THR A 303 10.47 14.22 12.80
C THR A 303 11.64 13.41 13.38
N ASP A 304 11.36 12.45 14.26
CA ASP A 304 12.32 11.54 14.89
C ASP A 304 12.61 10.29 14.05
N GLU A 305 11.74 9.97 13.09
CA GLU A 305 11.87 8.86 12.14
C GLU A 305 12.27 9.33 10.73
N LEU A 306 12.95 10.49 10.64
CA LEU A 306 13.62 10.90 9.41
C LEU A 306 14.73 9.87 9.09
N GLU A 307 14.40 8.88 8.27
CA GLU A 307 15.43 8.10 7.59
C GLU A 307 16.20 9.05 6.66
N GLU A 308 17.47 8.74 6.36
CA GLU A 308 18.41 9.64 5.65
C GLU A 308 17.87 10.22 4.32
N THR A 309 16.74 9.71 3.80
CA THR A 309 16.09 10.15 2.56
C THR A 309 14.54 10.15 2.55
N ARG A 310 13.86 9.85 3.66
CA ARG A 310 12.39 9.64 3.67
C ARG A 310 11.66 10.46 4.74
N LEU A 311 10.46 10.92 4.39
CA LEU A 311 9.56 11.61 5.30
C LEU A 311 8.27 10.80 5.48
N LEU A 312 8.22 10.01 6.55
CA LEU A 312 7.10 9.14 6.87
C LEU A 312 5.84 9.93 7.15
N THR A 313 4.82 9.79 6.28
CA THR A 313 3.51 10.43 6.48
C THR A 313 2.46 9.49 7.06
N GLU A 314 1.76 9.97 8.08
CA GLU A 314 0.61 9.35 8.73
C GLU A 314 -0.64 10.21 8.54
N GLY A 315 -1.82 9.64 8.77
CA GLY A 315 -3.08 10.38 8.78
C GLY A 315 -4.27 9.52 9.14
N ASP A 316 -5.47 10.09 9.05
CA ASP A 316 -6.75 9.47 9.43
C ASP A 316 -7.24 8.42 8.41
N TRP A 317 -6.34 7.52 8.03
CA TRP A 317 -6.54 6.56 6.96
C TRP A 317 -7.63 5.52 7.28
N THR A 318 -7.91 5.28 8.56
CA THR A 318 -9.01 4.41 9.04
C THR A 318 -10.38 4.95 8.63
N LEU A 319 -10.58 6.28 8.62
CA LEU A 319 -11.83 6.91 8.19
C LEU A 319 -11.94 7.11 6.69
N ALA A 320 -10.82 6.98 5.97
CA ALA A 320 -10.82 6.93 4.53
C ALA A 320 -11.27 5.56 3.97
N THR A 321 -11.62 4.59 4.83
CA THR A 321 -12.10 3.27 4.37
C THR A 321 -13.30 3.35 3.42
N PRO A 322 -14.35 4.14 3.70
CA PRO A 322 -15.42 4.39 2.74
C PRO A 322 -14.94 5.09 1.46
N LEU A 323 -13.92 5.96 1.54
CA LEU A 323 -13.34 6.66 0.38
C LEU A 323 -12.64 5.71 -0.59
N GLN A 324 -12.13 4.56 -0.15
CA GLN A 324 -11.41 3.62 -1.02
C GLN A 324 -12.21 3.15 -2.22
N GLN A 325 -13.54 3.11 -2.09
CA GLN A 325 -14.45 2.69 -3.15
C GLN A 325 -14.92 3.87 -4.02
N GLN A 326 -14.66 5.11 -3.58
CA GLN A 326 -15.34 6.32 -4.07
C GLN A 326 -14.42 7.49 -4.37
N ALA A 327 -13.15 7.45 -4.00
CA ALA A 327 -12.22 8.53 -4.28
C ALA A 327 -10.81 7.99 -4.56
N SER A 328 -10.15 8.59 -5.54
CA SER A 328 -8.70 8.50 -5.70
C SER A 328 -8.12 9.89 -5.63
N PHE A 329 -6.90 10.03 -5.13
CA PHE A 329 -6.24 11.31 -5.04
C PHE A 329 -5.04 11.31 -5.97
N HIS A 330 -4.88 12.43 -6.67
CA HIS A 330 -3.74 12.68 -7.51
C HIS A 330 -3.06 13.96 -7.05
N LEU A 331 -1.89 13.84 -6.43
CA LEU A 331 -1.16 15.00 -5.93
C LEU A 331 -0.51 15.72 -7.11
N THR A 332 -0.73 17.04 -7.16
CA THR A 332 -0.31 17.90 -8.28
C THR A 332 0.91 18.74 -7.94
N GLY A 333 1.25 18.92 -6.66
CA GLY A 333 2.43 19.68 -6.25
C GLY A 333 2.33 20.25 -4.85
N PHE A 334 3.05 21.34 -4.61
CA PHE A 334 3.02 22.11 -3.36
C PHE A 334 2.16 23.37 -3.54
N GLU A 335 1.58 23.90 -2.46
CA GLU A 335 1.01 25.25 -2.49
C GLU A 335 2.17 26.25 -2.49
N GLY A 336 2.57 26.70 -3.69
CA GLY A 336 3.75 27.54 -3.90
C GLY A 336 4.94 26.75 -4.45
N GLY A 337 6.16 27.18 -4.12
CA GLY A 337 7.37 26.42 -4.43
C GLY A 337 7.48 25.17 -3.55
N ALA A 338 8.17 24.14 -4.03
CA ALA A 338 8.55 23.02 -3.18
C ALA A 338 9.43 23.54 -2.03
N PRO A 339 9.21 23.10 -0.77
CA PRO A 339 10.14 23.38 0.33
C PRO A 339 11.55 22.91 -0.03
N ASP A 340 12.55 23.67 0.40
CA ASP A 340 13.95 23.26 0.24
C ASP A 340 14.16 21.90 0.92
N GLY A 341 14.84 20.97 0.24
CA GLY A 341 15.06 19.62 0.76
C GLY A 341 13.90 18.65 0.55
N LEU A 342 12.81 19.02 -0.16
CA LEU A 342 11.61 18.19 -0.26
C LEU A 342 11.05 18.07 -1.69
N LEU A 343 10.74 16.83 -2.07
CA LEU A 343 10.16 16.42 -3.35
C LEU A 343 8.80 15.76 -3.11
N LEU A 344 7.84 15.99 -4.02
CA LEU A 344 6.61 15.20 -4.09
C LEU A 344 6.79 14.07 -5.08
N ASN A 345 6.58 12.83 -4.68
CA ASN A 345 6.80 11.67 -5.54
C ASN A 345 5.59 11.38 -6.45
N ARG A 346 5.55 11.96 -7.66
CA ARG A 346 4.42 11.76 -8.62
C ARG A 346 4.63 10.66 -9.66
N LEU A 347 5.86 10.15 -9.79
CA LEU A 347 6.20 9.14 -10.80
C LEU A 347 6.22 7.71 -10.28
N SER A 348 6.10 7.50 -8.96
CA SER A 348 6.01 6.16 -8.42
C SER A 348 4.61 5.58 -8.64
N GLU A 349 4.61 4.37 -9.20
CA GLU A 349 3.55 3.36 -9.22
C GLU A 349 2.13 3.91 -9.05
N SER A 350 1.38 3.88 -10.14
CA SER A 350 -0.08 4.04 -10.16
C SER A 350 -0.88 3.06 -9.29
N GLY A 351 -0.21 2.20 -8.52
CA GLY A 351 -0.79 1.44 -7.42
C GLY A 351 -0.78 2.18 -6.06
N GLY A 352 -0.02 3.26 -5.91
CA GLY A 352 0.22 3.96 -4.63
C GLY A 352 -0.88 4.91 -4.14
N PHE A 353 -1.99 5.04 -4.88
CA PHE A 353 -3.22 5.70 -4.39
C PHE A 353 -4.47 4.82 -4.50
N TYR A 354 -4.34 3.55 -4.89
CA TYR A 354 -5.45 2.61 -4.82
C TYR A 354 -5.53 2.02 -3.41
N GLY A 355 -6.59 2.43 -2.72
CA GLY A 355 -6.93 1.96 -1.39
C GLY A 355 -6.11 2.66 -0.30
N LEU A 356 -6.67 3.72 0.30
CA LEU A 356 -6.24 4.26 1.60
C LEU A 356 -6.28 3.22 2.76
N ALA A 357 -6.69 1.99 2.45
CA ALA A 357 -6.39 0.69 3.04
C ALA A 357 -6.71 -0.31 1.90
N SER A 358 -5.97 -1.35 1.60
CA SER A 358 -4.83 -2.01 2.19
C SER A 358 -4.08 -2.68 1.01
N PRO A 359 -2.81 -3.05 1.17
CA PRO A 359 -2.65 -4.42 1.62
C PRO A 359 -1.65 -4.53 2.77
N ILE A 360 -2.12 -5.11 3.88
CA ILE A 360 -1.38 -5.52 5.06
C ILE A 360 -1.00 -4.36 6.02
N PRO A 361 -1.15 -4.53 7.34
CA PRO A 361 -0.69 -3.57 8.37
C PRO A 361 0.79 -3.18 8.32
N SER A 362 1.61 -3.79 7.47
CA SER A 362 3.03 -3.47 7.28
C SER A 362 3.29 -2.23 6.41
N ASP A 363 2.26 -1.71 5.73
CA ASP A 363 2.40 -0.65 4.71
C ASP A 363 2.03 0.75 5.27
N ILE A 364 2.20 0.96 6.58
CA ILE A 364 2.07 2.27 7.23
C ILE A 364 3.31 3.11 6.86
N GLY A 365 3.12 4.27 6.24
CA GLY A 365 4.21 5.15 5.75
C GLY A 365 4.35 5.16 4.23
N ARG A 366 3.26 5.51 3.52
CA ARG A 366 3.29 5.69 2.05
C ARG A 366 3.88 7.06 1.75
N ASP A 367 5.19 7.11 1.49
CA ASP A 367 5.88 8.40 1.42
C ASP A 367 5.64 9.11 0.09
N LEU A 368 4.64 9.99 0.16
CA LEU A 368 4.33 10.99 -0.83
C LEU A 368 5.46 12.02 -0.93
N LEU A 369 6.19 12.22 0.17
CA LEU A 369 7.23 13.22 0.32
C LEU A 369 8.60 12.53 0.45
N VAL A 370 9.55 12.95 -0.39
CA VAL A 370 10.92 12.44 -0.43
C VAL A 370 11.86 13.56 -0.04
N LEU A 371 12.84 13.28 0.82
CA LEU A 371 13.88 14.26 1.13
C LEU A 371 14.88 14.30 -0.03
N THR A 372 15.13 15.48 -0.57
CA THR A 372 16.27 15.65 -1.48
C THR A 372 17.52 15.59 -0.59
N GLY A 373 18.48 14.71 -0.90
CA GLY A 373 19.62 14.31 -0.05
C GLY A 373 20.57 15.41 0.42
N ASP A 374 20.20 16.68 0.22
CA ASP A 374 20.90 17.90 0.59
C ASP A 374 20.65 18.30 2.06
N GLY A 375 19.69 17.64 2.74
CA GLY A 375 19.53 17.66 4.20
C GLY A 375 19.01 18.98 4.80
N GLN A 376 18.33 19.83 4.02
CA GLN A 376 17.88 21.16 4.47
C GLN A 376 16.39 21.30 4.79
N PHE A 377 15.64 20.19 4.86
CA PHE A 377 14.20 20.28 5.15
C PHE A 377 13.94 20.71 6.61
N ASP A 378 13.24 21.84 6.78
CA ASP A 378 12.79 22.34 8.09
C ASP A 378 11.59 21.51 8.58
N ALA A 379 11.90 20.45 9.32
CA ALA A 379 10.94 19.48 9.83
C ALA A 379 10.00 20.03 10.92
N ASP A 380 10.11 21.30 11.33
CA ASP A 380 9.24 21.89 12.34
C ASP A 380 8.07 22.67 11.72
N GLN A 381 7.99 22.79 10.39
CA GLN A 381 6.97 23.58 9.70
C GLN A 381 5.94 22.73 8.93
N PRO A 382 4.67 23.15 8.89
CA PRO A 382 3.67 22.52 8.04
C PRO A 382 4.00 22.66 6.55
N VAL A 383 3.86 21.57 5.81
CA VAL A 383 3.98 21.51 4.34
C VAL A 383 2.59 21.50 3.73
N LYS A 384 2.38 22.26 2.66
CA LYS A 384 1.12 22.27 1.95
C LYS A 384 1.24 21.60 0.58
N ILE A 385 0.47 20.55 0.37
CA ILE A 385 0.46 19.74 -0.85
C ILE A 385 -0.88 19.96 -1.56
N THR A 386 -0.83 20.29 -2.84
CA THR A 386 -2.01 20.39 -3.70
C THR A 386 -2.25 19.07 -4.41
N GLY A 387 -3.53 18.76 -4.65
CA GLY A 387 -3.93 17.61 -5.44
C GLY A 387 -5.35 17.75 -5.96
N THR A 388 -5.76 16.73 -6.71
CA THR A 388 -7.13 16.57 -7.21
C THR A 388 -7.65 15.23 -6.72
N ALA A 389 -8.74 15.26 -5.96
CA ALA A 389 -9.56 14.08 -5.71
C ALA A 389 -10.45 13.83 -6.93
N ARG A 390 -10.42 12.61 -7.46
CA ARG A 390 -11.42 12.09 -8.40
C ARG A 390 -12.41 11.30 -7.59
N VAL A 391 -13.64 11.77 -7.52
CA VAL A 391 -14.72 11.19 -6.72
C VAL A 391 -15.69 10.46 -7.65
N TRP A 392 -16.16 9.31 -7.20
CA TRP A 392 -17.11 8.46 -7.89
C TRP A 392 -18.40 8.32 -7.09
N THR A 393 -19.52 8.62 -7.74
CA THR A 393 -20.87 8.44 -7.20
C THR A 393 -21.70 7.53 -8.11
N ASP A 394 -22.72 6.90 -7.54
CA ASP A 394 -23.62 6.03 -8.31
C ASP A 394 -24.38 6.84 -9.37
N GLY A 395 -24.27 6.42 -10.63
CA GLY A 395 -25.11 6.87 -11.73
C GLY A 395 -26.44 6.10 -11.79
N GLU A 396 -27.16 6.27 -12.90
CA GLU A 396 -28.43 5.55 -13.10
C GLU A 396 -28.14 4.06 -13.39
N PRO A 397 -28.61 3.13 -12.53
CA PRO A 397 -28.34 1.72 -12.72
C PRO A 397 -29.13 1.15 -13.90
N MET A 398 -28.53 0.19 -14.60
CA MET A 398 -29.20 -0.62 -15.61
C MET A 398 -29.15 -2.09 -15.22
N THR A 399 -30.14 -2.86 -15.68
CA THR A 399 -30.20 -4.30 -15.43
C THR A 399 -30.06 -5.03 -16.75
N LEU A 400 -29.08 -5.93 -16.82
CA LEU A 400 -28.81 -6.78 -17.98
C LEU A 400 -29.19 -8.22 -17.66
N LYS A 401 -29.79 -8.90 -18.63
CA LYS A 401 -29.90 -10.36 -18.67
C LYS A 401 -28.79 -10.93 -19.56
N ARG A 402 -28.58 -12.25 -19.48
CA ARG A 402 -27.49 -12.97 -20.16
C ARG A 402 -27.36 -12.67 -21.67
N ASP A 403 -28.49 -12.48 -22.35
CA ASP A 403 -28.54 -12.28 -23.81
C ASP A 403 -28.79 -10.81 -24.20
N ASP A 404 -28.84 -9.89 -23.22
CA ASP A 404 -28.99 -8.47 -23.50
C ASP A 404 -27.67 -7.89 -24.06
N PRO A 405 -27.73 -6.91 -24.97
CA PRO A 405 -26.52 -6.23 -25.43
C PRO A 405 -25.85 -5.50 -24.26
N ALA A 406 -24.59 -5.83 -23.99
CA ALA A 406 -23.79 -5.11 -22.99
C ALA A 406 -23.46 -3.68 -23.50
N PRO A 407 -23.34 -2.69 -22.60
CA PRO A 407 -22.87 -1.35 -22.97
C PRO A 407 -21.41 -1.37 -23.44
N ASP A 408 -21.00 -0.35 -24.19
CA ASP A 408 -19.67 -0.29 -24.83
C ASP A 408 -18.48 -0.34 -23.84
N ALA A 409 -18.69 0.12 -22.60
CA ALA A 409 -17.64 0.25 -21.59
C ALA A 409 -17.39 -1.01 -20.73
N PRO A 410 -18.39 -1.59 -20.04
CA PRO A 410 -18.19 -2.83 -19.30
C PRO A 410 -18.32 -4.03 -20.24
N LYS A 411 -17.29 -4.87 -20.30
CA LYS A 411 -17.30 -6.07 -21.16
C LYS A 411 -17.64 -7.31 -20.34
N ILE A 412 -18.73 -7.99 -20.68
CA ILE A 412 -19.03 -9.34 -20.18
C ILE A 412 -18.10 -10.31 -20.90
N LEU A 413 -17.25 -11.01 -20.14
CA LEU A 413 -16.27 -11.96 -20.67
C LEU A 413 -16.87 -13.38 -20.72
N ASP A 414 -17.55 -13.79 -19.65
CA ASP A 414 -18.28 -15.06 -19.55
C ASP A 414 -19.47 -14.91 -18.60
N TRP A 415 -20.55 -15.63 -18.86
CA TRP A 415 -21.73 -15.69 -18.00
C TRP A 415 -22.22 -17.13 -17.89
N GLN A 416 -22.12 -17.68 -16.68
CA GLN A 416 -22.61 -19.00 -16.28
C GLN A 416 -23.72 -18.84 -15.23
N ASP A 417 -24.42 -19.93 -14.91
CA ASP A 417 -25.57 -19.86 -14.01
C ASP A 417 -25.24 -19.23 -12.66
N ARG A 418 -24.05 -19.45 -12.10
CA ARG A 418 -23.64 -18.97 -10.76
C ARG A 418 -22.38 -18.11 -10.77
N ARG A 419 -21.96 -17.67 -11.95
CA ARG A 419 -20.71 -16.94 -12.15
C ARG A 419 -20.80 -15.97 -13.31
N VAL A 420 -20.34 -14.74 -13.11
CA VAL A 420 -20.16 -13.76 -14.20
C VAL A 420 -18.76 -13.18 -14.14
N ASP A 421 -18.06 -13.24 -15.27
CA ASP A 421 -16.74 -12.64 -15.47
C ASP A 421 -16.89 -11.35 -16.27
N LEU A 422 -16.35 -10.26 -15.75
CA LEU A 422 -16.51 -8.90 -16.26
C LEU A 422 -15.15 -8.21 -16.37
N ARG A 423 -15.02 -7.27 -17.29
CA ARG A 423 -13.97 -6.25 -17.27
C ARG A 423 -14.62 -4.88 -17.06
N LEU A 424 -14.32 -4.24 -15.93
CA LEU A 424 -14.89 -2.97 -15.51
C LEU A 424 -13.74 -1.96 -15.34
N GLY A 425 -13.43 -1.12 -16.34
CA GLY A 425 -12.39 -0.09 -16.21
C GLY A 425 -11.56 0.22 -17.46
N GLY A 426 -10.62 1.15 -17.31
CA GLY A 426 -9.73 1.69 -18.35
C GLY A 426 -10.13 3.07 -18.86
N ASP A 427 -9.73 3.43 -20.08
CA ASP A 427 -10.19 4.64 -20.80
C ASP A 427 -11.73 4.72 -20.99
N LEU A 428 -12.46 3.68 -20.55
CA LEU A 428 -13.88 3.44 -20.73
C LEU A 428 -14.75 3.76 -19.49
N GLY A 429 -14.15 4.17 -18.36
CA GLY A 429 -14.87 4.58 -17.14
C GLY A 429 -15.09 3.48 -16.09
N HIS A 430 -15.51 3.86 -14.88
CA HIS A 430 -15.65 2.98 -13.71
C HIS A 430 -17.11 2.49 -13.52
N TRP A 431 -17.29 1.25 -13.07
CA TRP A 431 -18.59 0.59 -12.96
C TRP A 431 -18.68 -0.30 -11.72
N ARG A 432 -19.89 -0.42 -11.16
CA ARG A 432 -20.24 -1.42 -10.13
C ARG A 432 -21.16 -2.48 -10.72
N ALA A 433 -20.98 -3.72 -10.27
CA ALA A 433 -21.78 -4.85 -10.73
C ALA A 433 -22.34 -5.64 -9.53
N ARG A 434 -23.62 -5.99 -9.60
CA ARG A 434 -24.33 -6.74 -8.56
C ARG A 434 -25.23 -7.83 -9.17
N PRO A 435 -25.06 -9.11 -8.80
CA PRO A 435 -25.91 -10.19 -9.30
C PRO A 435 -27.28 -10.13 -8.64
N LEU A 436 -28.32 -10.40 -9.43
CA LEU A 436 -29.72 -10.42 -9.01
C LEU A 436 -30.35 -11.79 -9.26
N ASP A 437 -31.32 -12.14 -8.42
CA ASP A 437 -32.18 -13.30 -8.60
C ASP A 437 -33.31 -13.04 -9.63
N ALA A 438 -34.20 -14.02 -9.78
CA ALA A 438 -35.31 -13.96 -10.73
C ALA A 438 -36.37 -12.90 -10.40
N ASP A 439 -36.48 -12.52 -9.13
CA ASP A 439 -37.40 -11.49 -8.64
C ASP A 439 -36.79 -10.08 -8.72
N GLY A 440 -35.48 -10.01 -8.98
CA GLY A 440 -34.72 -8.76 -9.12
C GLY A 440 -34.04 -8.32 -7.82
N GLU A 441 -34.01 -9.19 -6.81
CA GLU A 441 -33.40 -8.94 -5.52
C GLU A 441 -31.89 -9.28 -5.53
N PRO A 442 -31.06 -8.54 -4.78
CA PRO A 442 -29.63 -8.84 -4.66
C PRO A 442 -29.34 -10.23 -4.11
N LEU A 443 -28.50 -10.99 -4.81
CA LEU A 443 -27.98 -12.27 -4.32
C LEU A 443 -26.78 -12.05 -3.39
N PRO A 444 -26.60 -12.85 -2.32
CA PRO A 444 -25.31 -12.99 -1.65
C PRO A 444 -24.24 -13.43 -2.66
N TYR A 445 -23.08 -12.78 -2.64
CA TYR A 445 -22.07 -13.00 -3.66
C TYR A 445 -20.65 -12.72 -3.19
N ALA A 446 -19.72 -13.52 -3.69
CA ALA A 446 -18.30 -13.25 -3.64
C ALA A 446 -17.89 -12.36 -4.82
N VAL A 447 -16.89 -11.52 -4.58
CA VAL A 447 -16.20 -10.77 -5.62
C VAL A 447 -14.76 -11.20 -5.56
N VAL A 448 -14.27 -11.77 -6.65
CA VAL A 448 -12.85 -12.07 -6.83
C VAL A 448 -12.31 -11.08 -7.84
N TYR A 449 -11.49 -10.16 -7.35
CA TYR A 449 -10.69 -9.30 -8.21
C TYR A 449 -9.54 -10.13 -8.77
N ARG A 450 -9.44 -10.13 -10.08
CA ARG A 450 -8.26 -10.57 -10.81
C ARG A 450 -7.63 -9.29 -11.35
N PRO A 451 -6.64 -8.72 -10.66
CA PRO A 451 -5.89 -7.61 -11.24
C PRO A 451 -5.46 -8.08 -12.62
N ASP A 452 -5.78 -7.31 -13.65
CA ASP A 452 -5.36 -7.67 -14.99
C ASP A 452 -3.85 -7.88 -14.90
N GLN A 453 -3.40 -8.99 -15.45
CA GLN A 453 -1.98 -9.31 -15.54
C GLN A 453 -1.26 -9.76 -14.26
N GLN A 454 -1.91 -9.94 -13.09
CA GLN A 454 -1.18 -10.41 -11.90
C GLN A 454 -0.59 -11.82 -12.05
N ALA A 455 -1.25 -12.69 -12.81
CA ALA A 455 -0.79 -14.03 -13.21
C ALA A 455 0.04 -14.03 -14.51
N ASP A 456 0.15 -12.87 -15.16
CA ASP A 456 0.78 -12.76 -16.47
C ASP A 456 2.29 -12.56 -16.29
N THR A 457 3.00 -13.62 -16.63
CA THR A 457 4.46 -13.69 -16.60
C THR A 457 5.10 -13.03 -17.83
N SER A 458 4.33 -12.36 -18.69
CA SER A 458 4.88 -11.70 -19.87
C SER A 458 5.76 -10.51 -19.50
N ALA A 459 6.69 -10.23 -20.40
CA ALA A 459 7.57 -9.09 -20.36
C ALA A 459 6.82 -7.76 -20.21
N GLU A 460 5.75 -7.60 -21.00
CA GLU A 460 4.96 -6.38 -21.09
C GLU A 460 4.36 -6.01 -19.75
N VAL A 461 3.87 -7.01 -19.02
CA VAL A 461 3.24 -6.87 -17.72
C VAL A 461 4.26 -6.56 -16.64
N PHE A 462 5.32 -7.37 -16.57
CA PHE A 462 6.37 -7.19 -15.59
C PHE A 462 6.97 -5.77 -15.67
N VAL A 463 7.25 -5.31 -16.88
CA VAL A 463 7.74 -3.96 -17.16
C VAL A 463 6.63 -2.91 -16.93
N GLY A 464 5.41 -3.23 -17.33
CA GLY A 464 4.21 -2.41 -17.20
C GLY A 464 3.78 -2.11 -15.76
N ARG A 465 4.27 -2.85 -14.76
CA ARG A 465 4.08 -2.53 -13.33
C ARG A 465 4.64 -1.15 -12.94
N LEU A 466 5.65 -0.65 -13.66
CA LEU A 466 6.10 0.75 -13.54
C LEU A 466 5.26 1.65 -14.47
N THR A 467 4.02 1.96 -14.09
CA THR A 467 3.07 2.77 -14.90
C THR A 467 2.37 3.85 -14.08
N LEU A 468 1.65 4.74 -14.77
CA LEU A 468 0.90 5.88 -14.19
C LEU A 468 -0.62 5.69 -14.16
N GLY A 469 -1.16 4.64 -14.81
CA GLY A 469 -2.59 4.32 -14.79
C GLY A 469 -2.93 3.14 -13.87
N PRO A 470 -4.12 3.09 -13.25
CA PRO A 470 -4.57 1.88 -12.54
C PRO A 470 -4.44 0.64 -13.40
N PRO A 471 -4.18 -0.55 -12.81
CA PRO A 471 -4.38 -1.80 -13.53
C PRO A 471 -5.83 -1.86 -14.02
N LEU A 472 -6.06 -2.49 -15.18
CA LEU A 472 -7.41 -2.88 -15.55
C LEU A 472 -7.86 -3.95 -14.54
N ASP A 473 -9.12 -3.92 -14.11
CA ASP A 473 -9.64 -4.95 -13.20
C ASP A 473 -10.53 -5.92 -13.96
N HIS A 474 -10.17 -7.21 -13.91
CA HIS A 474 -11.08 -8.30 -14.21
C HIS A 474 -11.81 -8.68 -12.93
N LEU A 475 -13.14 -8.67 -12.99
CA LEU A 475 -14.01 -8.96 -11.86
C LEU A 475 -14.71 -10.30 -12.11
N THR A 476 -14.66 -11.20 -11.14
CA THR A 476 -15.50 -12.40 -11.13
C THR A 476 -16.49 -12.34 -9.98
N LEU A 477 -17.78 -12.41 -10.31
CA LEU A 477 -18.89 -12.48 -9.37
C LEU A 477 -19.32 -13.94 -9.22
N ILE A 478 -19.41 -14.46 -7.99
CA ILE A 478 -19.83 -15.85 -7.73
C ILE A 478 -20.95 -15.88 -6.68
N THR A 479 -22.00 -16.66 -6.94
CA THR A 479 -23.19 -16.80 -6.09
C THR A 479 -23.49 -18.27 -5.78
N GLU A 480 -24.27 -18.53 -4.72
CA GLU A 480 -24.79 -19.90 -4.47
C GLU A 480 -26.01 -20.22 -5.35
N ALA A 481 -26.86 -19.22 -5.59
CA ALA A 481 -28.08 -19.32 -6.39
C ALA A 481 -27.88 -18.81 -7.83
N PRO A 482 -28.70 -19.24 -8.81
CA PRO A 482 -28.55 -18.79 -10.18
C PRO A 482 -28.74 -17.28 -10.38
N ILE A 483 -27.85 -16.66 -11.16
CA ILE A 483 -27.85 -15.25 -11.53
C ILE A 483 -28.81 -15.06 -12.70
N ALA A 484 -29.99 -14.50 -12.43
CA ALA A 484 -30.99 -14.25 -13.46
C ALA A 484 -30.72 -12.93 -14.21
N ALA A 485 -30.14 -11.95 -13.51
CA ALA A 485 -29.77 -10.66 -14.09
C ALA A 485 -28.56 -10.04 -13.35
N LEU A 486 -27.96 -9.04 -13.98
CA LEU A 486 -26.83 -8.27 -13.45
C LEU A 486 -27.22 -6.80 -13.43
N ARG A 487 -27.19 -6.19 -12.24
CA ARG A 487 -27.32 -4.73 -12.09
C ARG A 487 -25.93 -4.10 -12.29
N LEU A 488 -25.81 -3.31 -13.35
CA LEU A 488 -24.63 -2.49 -13.62
C LEU A 488 -24.94 -1.03 -13.27
N THR A 489 -24.15 -0.45 -12.39
CA THR A 489 -24.24 0.97 -12.03
C THR A 489 -23.01 1.71 -12.57
N PRO A 490 -23.17 2.62 -13.56
CA PRO A 490 -22.06 3.46 -14.00
C PRO A 490 -21.66 4.40 -12.87
N LEU A 491 -20.37 4.62 -12.68
CA LEU A 491 -19.89 5.60 -11.71
C LEU A 491 -19.67 6.95 -12.40
N LYS A 492 -20.32 7.99 -11.88
CA LYS A 492 -20.10 9.36 -12.30
C LYS A 492 -18.84 9.89 -11.64
N GLU A 493 -17.91 10.40 -12.43
CA GLU A 493 -16.70 11.05 -11.94
C GLU A 493 -16.94 12.55 -11.74
N SER A 494 -16.62 13.06 -10.56
CA SER A 494 -16.38 14.47 -10.30
C SER A 494 -14.92 14.68 -9.90
N GLN A 495 -14.37 15.87 -10.17
CA GLN A 495 -13.02 16.24 -9.78
C GLN A 495 -13.07 17.40 -8.82
N ARG A 496 -12.31 17.28 -7.73
CA ARG A 496 -12.26 18.27 -6.67
C ARG A 496 -10.80 18.61 -6.34
N PRO A 497 -10.38 19.88 -6.50
CA PRO A 497 -9.09 20.34 -5.99
C PRO A 497 -9.06 20.29 -4.46
N LEU A 498 -7.94 19.86 -3.90
CA LEU A 498 -7.70 19.77 -2.46
C LEU A 498 -6.31 20.31 -2.12
N THR A 499 -6.17 20.84 -0.91
CA THR A 499 -4.88 21.20 -0.34
C THR A 499 -4.69 20.53 1.01
N PHE A 500 -3.79 19.55 1.07
CA PHE A 500 -3.42 18.90 2.31
C PHE A 500 -2.38 19.74 3.05
N THR A 501 -2.59 19.92 4.35
CA THR A 501 -1.58 20.48 5.25
C THR A 501 -0.95 19.34 6.05
N VAL A 502 0.28 18.98 5.70
CA VAL A 502 1.07 17.93 6.36
C VAL A 502 1.87 18.56 7.49
N ARG A 503 1.74 18.07 8.72
CA ARG A 503 2.30 18.69 9.93
C ARG A 503 3.28 17.77 10.64
N PRO A 504 4.31 18.29 11.33
CA PRO A 504 5.10 17.43 12.21
C PRO A 504 4.22 16.90 13.34
N LEU A 505 4.37 15.62 13.64
CA LEU A 505 3.74 14.96 14.76
C LEU A 505 4.45 15.47 16.03
N PRO A 506 3.71 15.98 17.04
CA PRO A 506 4.35 16.46 18.26
C PRO A 506 5.02 15.29 18.98
N GLU A 507 6.24 15.48 19.48
CA GLU A 507 6.92 14.46 20.32
C GLU A 507 5.99 13.96 21.44
N ASP A 508 5.81 12.65 21.52
CA ASP A 508 4.96 11.98 22.50
C ASP A 508 5.26 12.48 23.93
N GLY A 509 4.28 13.10 24.57
CA GLY A 509 4.28 13.28 26.02
C GLY A 509 4.83 14.60 26.55
N ARG A 510 4.67 15.73 25.84
CA ARG A 510 4.68 17.04 26.50
C ARG A 510 3.26 17.40 26.99
N PRO A 511 2.89 17.11 28.25
CA PRO A 511 1.60 17.55 28.79
C PRO A 511 1.46 19.08 28.66
N GLY A 512 0.38 19.52 28.00
CA GLY A 512 0.03 20.94 27.83
C GLY A 512 0.31 21.55 26.44
N LEU A 513 0.85 20.79 25.48
CA LEU A 513 0.91 21.19 24.07
C LEU A 513 -0.10 20.37 23.25
N HIS A 514 -1.14 21.04 22.75
CA HIS A 514 -2.10 20.43 21.84
C HIS A 514 -1.50 20.37 20.43
N PRO A 515 -1.52 19.19 19.77
CA PRO A 515 -1.09 19.08 18.38
C PRO A 515 -1.89 20.04 17.49
N GLY A 516 -1.24 20.66 16.50
CA GLY A 516 -1.97 21.31 15.41
C GLY A 516 -2.50 20.26 14.43
N GLY A 517 -3.65 20.50 13.79
CA GLY A 517 -4.29 19.57 12.87
C GLY A 517 -5.55 18.93 13.46
N VAL A 518 -6.07 17.91 12.79
CA VAL A 518 -7.25 17.16 13.22
C VAL A 518 -6.96 15.68 13.08
N ARG A 519 -7.37 14.88 14.08
CA ARG A 519 -7.44 13.44 13.96
C ARG A 519 -8.85 12.98 14.29
N HIS A 520 -9.38 12.12 13.45
CA HIS A 520 -10.72 11.60 13.57
C HIS A 520 -10.71 10.10 13.87
N GLN A 521 -11.79 9.64 14.49
CA GLN A 521 -12.03 8.24 14.78
C GLN A 521 -13.43 7.82 14.33
N SER A 522 -13.68 6.51 14.30
CA SER A 522 -15.04 6.01 14.18
C SER A 522 -15.89 6.56 15.32
N SER A 523 -17.10 7.02 15.02
CA SER A 523 -18.00 7.54 16.05
C SER A 523 -18.12 6.55 17.21
N PRO A 524 -17.84 6.96 18.46
CA PRO A 524 -18.04 6.09 19.61
C PRO A 524 -19.51 5.82 19.88
N LEU A 525 -20.42 6.63 19.32
CA LEU A 525 -21.86 6.47 19.46
C LEU A 525 -22.40 5.47 18.42
N PRO A 526 -23.19 4.46 18.84
CA PRO A 526 -23.92 3.61 17.91
C PRO A 526 -25.04 4.39 17.20
N GLU A 527 -25.47 3.91 16.04
CA GLU A 527 -26.70 4.41 15.40
C GLU A 527 -27.92 4.11 16.27
N VAL A 528 -28.84 5.07 16.34
CA VAL A 528 -30.11 4.90 17.06
C VAL A 528 -31.07 4.13 16.16
N PRO A 529 -31.59 2.96 16.60
CA PRO A 529 -32.50 2.16 15.80
C PRO A 529 -33.88 2.84 15.69
N ASP A 530 -34.54 2.66 14.54
CA ASP A 530 -35.91 3.16 14.31
C ASP A 530 -36.95 2.55 15.27
N ASP A 531 -36.68 1.35 15.78
CA ASP A 531 -37.52 0.63 16.76
C ASP A 531 -36.64 0.03 17.88
N THR A 532 -36.50 0.79 18.96
CA THR A 532 -35.85 0.36 20.21
C THR A 532 -36.60 -0.79 20.89
N GLY A 533 -37.90 -0.97 20.65
CA GLY A 533 -38.70 -2.06 21.23
C GLY A 533 -38.25 -3.45 20.77
N ALA A 534 -37.69 -3.55 19.56
CA ALA A 534 -37.19 -4.81 19.00
C ALA A 534 -35.81 -5.23 19.56
N LEU A 535 -35.09 -4.36 20.28
CA LEU A 535 -33.72 -4.61 20.75
C LEU A 535 -33.64 -5.86 21.64
N LEU A 536 -34.56 -6.01 22.59
CA LEU A 536 -34.57 -7.15 23.51
C LEU A 536 -35.05 -8.45 22.86
N GLU A 537 -35.98 -8.37 21.92
CA GLU A 537 -36.54 -9.56 21.25
C GLU A 537 -35.51 -10.21 20.33
N GLY A 538 -34.69 -9.40 19.66
CA GLY A 538 -33.65 -9.83 18.73
C GLY A 538 -32.35 -10.33 19.36
N LEU A 539 -32.23 -10.40 20.69
CA LEU A 539 -31.01 -10.89 21.35
C LEU A 539 -30.77 -12.39 21.14
N THR A 540 -29.53 -12.73 20.79
CA THR A 540 -29.07 -14.10 20.54
C THR A 540 -27.84 -14.41 21.38
N LEU A 541 -27.73 -15.67 21.82
CA LEU A 541 -26.59 -16.18 22.59
C LEU A 541 -25.73 -17.06 21.68
N GLU A 542 -24.45 -16.78 21.62
CA GLU A 542 -23.48 -17.45 20.74
C GLU A 542 -22.23 -17.86 21.51
N GLY A 543 -21.44 -18.78 20.91
CA GLY A 543 -20.13 -19.19 21.40
C GLY A 543 -20.12 -20.15 22.59
N LEU A 544 -21.29 -20.63 23.02
CA LEU A 544 -21.41 -21.54 24.17
C LEU A 544 -20.62 -22.85 24.00
N ASP A 545 -20.57 -23.40 22.78
CA ASP A 545 -19.81 -24.63 22.48
C ASP A 545 -18.29 -24.42 22.64
N ASP A 546 -17.80 -23.23 22.32
CA ASP A 546 -16.42 -22.80 22.54
C ASP A 546 -16.19 -22.26 23.96
N ASN A 547 -17.22 -22.37 24.81
CA ASN A 547 -17.23 -21.92 26.19
C ASN A 547 -16.95 -20.42 26.36
N ARG A 548 -17.45 -19.64 25.40
CA ARG A 548 -17.34 -18.19 25.30
C ARG A 548 -18.75 -17.62 25.15
N LEU A 549 -19.28 -16.95 26.16
CA LEU A 549 -20.60 -16.33 26.01
C LEU A 549 -20.48 -15.00 25.28
N ARG A 550 -21.04 -14.96 24.07
CA ARG A 550 -21.29 -13.74 23.32
C ARG A 550 -22.79 -13.49 23.22
N VAL A 551 -23.21 -12.26 23.44
CA VAL A 551 -24.57 -11.79 23.23
C VAL A 551 -24.57 -10.87 22.01
N THR A 552 -25.21 -11.32 20.95
CA THR A 552 -25.38 -10.59 19.68
C THR A 552 -26.84 -10.15 19.55
N GLY A 553 -27.13 -9.29 18.56
CA GLY A 553 -28.48 -8.75 18.40
C GLY A 553 -28.59 -7.71 17.29
N PRO A 554 -29.76 -7.04 17.18
CA PRO A 554 -30.02 -6.04 16.14
C PRO A 554 -29.13 -4.80 16.27
N PRO A 555 -29.05 -3.95 15.21
CA PRO A 555 -28.37 -2.67 15.27
C PRO A 555 -28.80 -1.85 16.49
N GLY A 556 -27.83 -1.27 17.21
CA GLY A 556 -28.11 -0.54 18.44
C GLY A 556 -28.07 -1.38 19.72
N LEU A 557 -27.70 -2.67 19.68
CA LEU A 557 -27.48 -3.50 20.88
C LEU A 557 -26.60 -2.80 21.93
N ARG A 558 -25.61 -2.03 21.50
CA ARG A 558 -24.70 -1.28 22.38
C ARG A 558 -25.41 -0.22 23.24
N LEU A 559 -26.66 0.12 22.95
CA LEU A 559 -27.52 0.96 23.79
C LEU A 559 -27.99 0.24 25.06
N CYS A 560 -27.88 -1.09 25.09
CA CYS A 560 -28.28 -1.91 26.21
C CYS A 560 -27.12 -2.16 27.17
N THR A 561 -27.46 -2.35 28.44
CA THR A 561 -26.54 -2.80 29.49
C THR A 561 -26.83 -4.25 29.83
N LEU A 562 -25.79 -5.09 29.80
CA LEU A 562 -25.87 -6.48 30.26
C LEU A 562 -25.22 -6.59 31.63
N THR A 563 -25.99 -7.06 32.61
CA THR A 563 -25.52 -7.19 34.00
C THR A 563 -25.67 -8.64 34.45
N PRO A 564 -24.58 -9.34 34.79
CA PRO A 564 -24.67 -10.64 35.45
C PRO A 564 -25.43 -10.54 36.78
N GLU A 565 -26.24 -11.55 37.11
CA GLU A 565 -26.94 -11.57 38.39
C GLU A 565 -26.00 -11.85 39.58
N ASP A 566 -26.44 -11.48 40.79
CA ASP A 566 -25.70 -11.71 42.04
C ASP A 566 -25.32 -13.20 42.20
N GLY A 567 -24.02 -13.49 42.34
CA GLY A 567 -23.48 -14.86 42.45
C GLY A 567 -22.78 -15.39 41.20
N ALA A 568 -22.69 -14.58 40.14
CA ALA A 568 -21.97 -14.88 38.90
C ALA A 568 -20.42 -14.87 39.02
N ASP A 569 -19.82 -15.11 40.19
CA ASP A 569 -18.36 -15.07 40.34
C ASP A 569 -17.69 -16.29 39.70
N PHE A 570 -16.64 -16.11 38.91
CA PHE A 570 -15.75 -17.19 38.49
C PHE A 570 -14.57 -17.30 39.46
N HIS A 571 -14.60 -18.30 40.34
CA HIS A 571 -13.59 -18.51 41.39
C HIS A 571 -13.32 -17.27 42.28
N GLY A 572 -14.37 -16.49 42.58
CA GLY A 572 -14.27 -15.27 43.38
C GLY A 572 -13.84 -14.02 42.60
N THR A 573 -13.75 -14.11 41.27
CA THR A 573 -13.62 -12.95 40.39
C THR A 573 -14.98 -12.61 39.79
N PRO A 574 -15.48 -11.36 39.96
CA PRO A 574 -16.71 -10.92 39.32
C PRO A 574 -16.64 -11.04 37.79
N LEU A 575 -17.79 -11.28 37.17
CA LEU A 575 -17.94 -11.28 35.72
C LEU A 575 -18.57 -9.98 35.25
N HIS A 576 -18.21 -9.55 34.04
CA HIS A 576 -18.78 -8.39 33.38
C HIS A 576 -18.85 -8.60 31.86
N PHE A 577 -19.75 -7.86 31.20
CA PHE A 577 -19.83 -7.86 29.75
C PHE A 577 -19.03 -6.70 29.16
N VAL A 578 -18.24 -6.99 28.14
CA VAL A 578 -17.45 -6.00 27.38
C VAL A 578 -17.94 -5.98 25.95
N TRP A 579 -18.13 -4.79 25.38
CA TRP A 579 -18.47 -4.65 23.98
C TRP A 579 -17.28 -5.05 23.09
N ASP A 580 -17.53 -5.93 22.13
CA ASP A 580 -16.58 -6.38 21.13
C ASP A 580 -17.14 -6.02 19.74
N GLN A 581 -16.38 -5.27 18.96
CA GLN A 581 -16.77 -4.82 17.61
C GLN A 581 -16.90 -5.97 16.60
N GLY A 582 -16.51 -7.19 16.97
CA GLY A 582 -16.53 -8.33 16.07
C GLY A 582 -15.38 -8.29 15.08
N SER A 583 -15.37 -9.26 14.16
CA SER A 583 -14.31 -9.40 13.18
C SER A 583 -14.90 -9.87 11.86
N VAL A 584 -14.88 -8.99 10.86
CA VAL A 584 -15.25 -9.35 9.49
C VAL A 584 -14.32 -10.45 8.96
N ARG A 585 -13.06 -10.50 9.41
CA ARG A 585 -12.13 -11.57 9.00
C ARG A 585 -12.55 -12.94 9.53
N GLU A 586 -13.09 -12.98 10.75
CA GLU A 586 -13.44 -14.22 11.46
C GLU A 586 -14.94 -14.53 11.43
N ASP A 587 -15.74 -13.71 10.73
CA ASP A 587 -17.20 -13.82 10.64
C ASP A 587 -17.91 -13.74 11.99
N VAL A 588 -17.37 -12.91 12.89
CA VAL A 588 -17.91 -12.67 14.22
C VAL A 588 -18.68 -11.36 14.20
N ASP A 589 -19.98 -11.41 14.46
CA ASP A 589 -20.83 -10.22 14.54
C ASP A 589 -20.50 -9.38 15.79
N PRO A 590 -20.62 -8.04 15.74
CA PRO A 590 -20.47 -7.18 16.92
C PRO A 590 -21.43 -7.59 18.04
N GLY A 591 -20.97 -7.53 19.29
CA GLY A 591 -21.78 -7.94 20.43
C GLY A 591 -21.07 -7.81 21.76
N PHE A 592 -21.74 -8.15 22.84
CA PHE A 592 -21.14 -8.17 24.17
C PHE A 592 -20.54 -9.54 24.47
N GLU A 593 -19.33 -9.54 25.00
CA GLU A 593 -18.63 -10.74 25.42
C GLU A 593 -18.47 -10.77 26.94
N LEU A 594 -18.78 -11.91 27.55
CA LEU A 594 -18.58 -12.12 28.98
C LEU A 594 -17.09 -12.31 29.30
N ARG A 595 -16.56 -11.52 30.24
CA ARG A 595 -15.17 -11.55 30.69
C ARG A 595 -15.06 -11.53 32.21
N THR A 596 -13.90 -11.92 32.72
CA THR A 596 -13.51 -11.67 34.12
C THR A 596 -12.92 -10.27 34.27
N GLU A 597 -12.90 -9.71 35.48
CA GLU A 597 -12.36 -8.36 35.81
C GLU A 597 -10.95 -8.06 35.23
N ASP A 598 -10.11 -9.08 35.00
CA ASP A 598 -8.79 -8.95 34.36
C ASP A 598 -8.81 -8.96 32.82
N ASP A 599 -9.99 -8.78 32.22
CA ASP A 599 -10.30 -8.80 30.78
C ASP A 599 -9.83 -10.07 30.05
N LYS A 600 -9.75 -11.20 30.77
CA LYS A 600 -9.38 -12.50 30.19
C LYS A 600 -10.61 -13.33 29.87
N ILE A 601 -10.58 -13.96 28.71
CA ILE A 601 -11.53 -15.01 28.35
C ILE A 601 -11.14 -16.28 29.12
N ARG A 602 -12.07 -16.83 29.92
CA ARG A 602 -11.87 -18.08 30.67
C ARG A 602 -12.92 -19.10 30.25
N TYR A 603 -12.55 -20.38 30.33
CA TYR A 603 -13.45 -21.50 30.05
C TYR A 603 -14.46 -21.69 31.20
N PHE A 604 -15.73 -21.35 31.01
CA PHE A 604 -16.84 -21.44 31.97
C PHE A 604 -17.56 -22.81 32.04
N TYR A 605 -16.86 -23.93 31.83
CA TYR A 605 -17.48 -25.25 31.61
C TYR A 605 -18.39 -25.69 32.77
N GLY A 606 -19.53 -26.31 32.44
CA GLY A 606 -20.48 -26.89 33.40
C GLY A 606 -21.17 -25.86 34.30
N ARG A 607 -21.18 -24.59 33.89
CA ARG A 607 -21.82 -23.50 34.63
C ARG A 607 -23.13 -23.09 33.99
N GLU A 608 -24.02 -22.63 34.84
CA GLU A 608 -25.21 -21.88 34.45
C GLU A 608 -24.97 -20.41 34.84
N LEU A 609 -25.26 -19.50 33.92
CA LEU A 609 -25.19 -18.07 34.14
C LEU A 609 -26.52 -17.42 33.82
N SER A 610 -27.08 -16.69 34.79
CA SER A 610 -28.20 -15.78 34.59
C SER A 610 -27.68 -14.35 34.52
N PHE A 611 -28.23 -13.57 33.59
CA PHE A 611 -27.90 -12.17 33.44
C PHE A 611 -29.09 -11.40 32.88
N GLN A 612 -29.13 -10.12 33.18
CA GLN A 612 -30.21 -9.23 32.79
C GLN A 612 -29.75 -8.29 31.68
N ALA A 613 -30.52 -8.26 30.60
CA ALA A 613 -30.41 -7.25 29.56
C ALA A 613 -31.39 -6.12 29.82
N ARG A 614 -30.86 -4.90 29.91
CA ARG A 614 -31.64 -3.66 30.07
C ARG A 614 -31.39 -2.78 28.87
N CYS A 615 -32.45 -2.43 28.15
CA CYS A 615 -32.37 -1.55 26.99
C CYS A 615 -33.28 -0.34 27.21
N PRO A 616 -32.95 0.82 26.64
CA PRO A 616 -33.85 1.96 26.62
C PRO A 616 -35.12 1.66 25.83
N THR A 617 -36.23 2.29 26.20
CA THR A 617 -37.46 2.29 25.38
C THR A 617 -37.47 3.45 24.39
N GLU A 618 -36.82 4.56 24.71
CA GLU A 618 -36.64 5.72 23.83
C GLU A 618 -35.20 6.22 23.97
N VAL A 619 -34.61 6.72 22.88
CA VAL A 619 -33.26 7.29 22.88
C VAL A 619 -33.26 8.60 22.13
N ASP A 620 -32.82 9.65 22.82
CA ASP A 620 -32.64 10.98 22.25
C ASP A 620 -31.16 11.25 22.00
N THR A 621 -30.86 11.86 20.85
CA THR A 621 -29.54 12.44 20.59
C THR A 621 -29.50 13.87 21.10
N VAL A 622 -28.64 14.13 22.07
CA VAL A 622 -28.42 15.47 22.64
C VAL A 622 -27.18 16.07 22.01
N THR A 623 -27.34 17.21 21.34
CA THR A 623 -26.23 18.01 20.80
C THR A 623 -25.98 19.22 21.69
N LEU A 624 -24.73 19.36 22.14
CA LEU A 624 -24.27 20.45 22.99
C LEU A 624 -23.22 21.27 22.23
N THR A 625 -23.30 22.60 22.29
CA THR A 625 -22.33 23.50 21.64
C THR A 625 -21.83 24.54 22.64
N ARG A 626 -20.81 25.34 22.28
CA ARG A 626 -20.33 26.42 23.16
C ARG A 626 -21.41 27.45 23.48
N GLU A 627 -22.31 27.72 22.54
CA GLU A 627 -23.42 28.66 22.70
C GLU A 627 -24.57 28.06 23.51
N GLN A 628 -24.72 26.74 23.46
CA GLN A 628 -25.74 25.97 24.18
C GLN A 628 -25.09 24.79 24.91
N PRO A 629 -24.30 25.06 25.97
CA PRO A 629 -23.45 24.03 26.59
C PRO A 629 -24.25 22.99 27.37
N GLY A 630 -25.44 23.34 27.85
CA GLY A 630 -26.27 22.45 28.66
C GLY A 630 -25.51 21.98 29.91
N CYS A 631 -25.28 20.67 29.99
CA CYS A 631 -24.53 19.99 31.06
C CYS A 631 -23.02 19.84 30.75
N ALA A 632 -22.57 20.22 29.55
CA ALA A 632 -21.16 20.20 29.18
C ALA A 632 -20.48 21.52 29.53
N ARG A 633 -19.17 21.47 29.79
CA ARG A 633 -18.29 22.64 29.87
C ARG A 633 -17.20 22.49 28.82
N PHE A 634 -17.11 23.47 27.93
CA PHE A 634 -16.05 23.56 26.93
C PHE A 634 -14.85 24.30 27.54
N ASP A 635 -13.68 23.69 27.50
CA ASP A 635 -12.42 24.22 28.02
C ASP A 635 -11.45 24.47 26.87
N GLY A 636 -11.33 25.73 26.46
CA GLY A 636 -10.54 26.09 25.26
C GLY A 636 -11.20 25.60 23.96
N GLU A 637 -10.37 25.36 22.94
CA GLU A 637 -10.82 24.96 21.61
C GLU A 637 -11.08 23.46 21.48
N ASP A 638 -10.43 22.64 22.31
CA ASP A 638 -10.30 21.20 22.13
C ASP A 638 -10.70 20.38 23.37
N GLY A 639 -11.07 21.05 24.48
CA GLY A 639 -11.39 20.41 25.74
C GLY A 639 -12.89 20.37 26.04
N VAL A 640 -13.37 19.23 26.55
CA VAL A 640 -14.75 19.04 27.00
C VAL A 640 -14.77 18.34 28.35
N VAL A 641 -15.65 18.82 29.23
CA VAL A 641 -16.05 18.12 30.47
C VAL A 641 -17.56 17.92 30.41
N LEU A 642 -18.04 16.70 30.65
CA LEU A 642 -19.46 16.44 30.85
C LEU A 642 -19.77 16.38 32.35
N GLY A 643 -20.82 17.09 32.77
CA GLY A 643 -21.33 16.99 34.13
C GLY A 643 -22.11 15.69 34.37
N ASP A 644 -22.18 15.25 35.62
CA ASP A 644 -22.97 14.08 36.05
C ASP A 644 -24.46 14.19 35.66
N ASP A 645 -24.96 15.41 35.49
CA ASP A 645 -26.34 15.73 35.09
C ASP A 645 -26.60 15.60 33.59
N CYS A 646 -25.60 15.23 32.77
CA CYS A 646 -25.81 15.00 31.35
C CYS A 646 -26.77 13.86 31.03
N GLY A 647 -26.92 12.89 31.95
CA GLY A 647 -27.82 11.75 31.77
C GLY A 647 -27.44 10.90 30.55
N ALA A 648 -26.14 10.80 30.26
CA ALA A 648 -25.65 9.94 29.17
C ALA A 648 -25.89 8.47 29.50
N ILE A 649 -26.07 7.64 28.47
CA ILE A 649 -26.17 6.18 28.63
C ILE A 649 -24.86 5.65 29.22
N GLN A 650 -24.96 4.95 30.36
CA GLN A 650 -23.79 4.42 31.08
C GLN A 650 -23.00 3.42 30.20
N GLY A 651 -21.68 3.59 30.13
CA GLY A 651 -20.79 2.73 29.32
C GLY A 651 -20.71 3.13 27.84
N LEU A 652 -21.46 4.14 27.40
CA LEU A 652 -21.30 4.78 26.10
C LEU A 652 -20.60 6.14 26.25
N ASP A 653 -19.45 6.25 25.60
CA ASP A 653 -18.73 7.53 25.44
C ASP A 653 -19.54 8.53 24.61
N TYR A 654 -19.22 9.82 24.72
CA TYR A 654 -19.76 10.86 23.84
C TYR A 654 -18.86 11.08 22.62
N ALA A 655 -19.43 11.63 21.55
CA ALA A 655 -18.69 12.04 20.37
C ALA A 655 -18.46 13.56 20.39
N ALA A 656 -17.19 13.99 20.44
CA ALA A 656 -16.82 15.37 20.15
C ALA A 656 -16.63 15.50 18.64
N LEU A 657 -17.34 16.42 18.00
CA LEU A 657 -17.34 16.60 16.55
C LEU A 657 -16.74 17.95 16.18
N ASP A 658 -16.05 18.00 15.04
CA ASP A 658 -15.56 19.25 14.44
C ASP A 658 -16.61 19.90 13.52
N ASP A 659 -16.20 20.84 12.67
CA ASP A 659 -17.06 21.52 11.70
C ASP A 659 -17.46 20.66 10.50
N THR A 660 -16.71 19.59 10.22
CA THR A 660 -17.12 18.54 9.26
C THR A 660 -18.19 17.62 9.87
N GLY A 661 -18.34 17.61 11.19
CA GLY A 661 -19.30 16.75 11.90
C GLY A 661 -18.79 15.33 12.11
N LEU A 662 -17.50 15.08 11.90
CA LEU A 662 -16.82 13.80 12.17
C LEU A 662 -16.31 13.76 13.61
N ALA A 663 -16.24 12.56 14.19
CA ALA A 663 -15.80 12.39 15.56
C ALA A 663 -14.29 12.54 15.69
N LEU A 664 -13.86 13.43 16.59
CA LEU A 664 -12.47 13.68 16.92
C LEU A 664 -11.89 12.57 17.79
N GLU A 665 -10.62 12.25 17.56
CA GLU A 665 -9.83 11.32 18.35
C GLU A 665 -9.45 11.96 19.70
N PRO A 666 -9.69 11.28 20.84
CA PRO A 666 -9.32 11.80 22.15
C PRO A 666 -7.81 11.69 22.38
N LEU A 667 -7.21 12.75 22.93
CA LEU A 667 -5.83 12.79 23.43
C LEU A 667 -5.69 12.18 24.84
N GLY A 668 -6.82 11.92 25.50
CA GLY A 668 -6.89 11.52 26.90
C GLY A 668 -7.56 12.58 27.76
N GLU A 669 -7.58 12.32 29.06
CA GLU A 669 -8.14 13.21 30.07
C GLU A 669 -6.99 13.81 30.90
N ASP A 670 -7.01 15.13 31.10
CA ASP A 670 -6.00 15.80 31.92
C ASP A 670 -6.30 15.69 33.43
N ASP A 671 -5.37 16.12 34.28
CA ASP A 671 -5.49 16.05 35.74
C ASP A 671 -6.70 16.83 36.32
N GLN A 672 -7.37 17.66 35.50
CA GLN A 672 -8.56 18.43 35.88
C GLN A 672 -9.87 17.79 35.41
N GLY A 673 -9.79 16.59 34.82
CA GLY A 673 -10.93 15.87 34.27
C GLY A 673 -11.40 16.39 32.90
N VAL A 674 -10.57 17.17 32.19
CA VAL A 674 -10.89 17.65 30.84
C VAL A 674 -10.42 16.63 29.82
N ARG A 675 -11.36 16.06 29.07
CA ARG A 675 -11.04 15.23 27.91
C ARG A 675 -10.65 16.12 26.75
N ARG A 676 -9.42 15.95 26.26
CA ARG A 676 -8.83 16.70 25.15
C ARG A 676 -8.97 15.92 23.84
N PHE A 677 -9.07 16.63 22.73
CA PHE A 677 -9.28 16.05 21.41
C PHE A 677 -8.29 16.61 20.39
N TRP A 678 -7.99 15.84 19.35
CA TRP A 678 -7.23 16.31 18.21
C TRP A 678 -8.06 17.25 17.34
N GLY A 679 -7.95 18.56 17.58
CA GLY A 679 -8.62 19.60 16.79
C GLY A 679 -9.68 20.38 17.56
N THR A 680 -10.32 21.33 16.87
CA THR A 680 -11.33 22.20 17.51
C THR A 680 -12.67 21.48 17.64
N VAL A 681 -13.12 21.23 18.86
CA VAL A 681 -14.47 20.73 19.13
C VAL A 681 -15.49 21.82 18.78
N LYS A 682 -16.41 21.52 17.86
CA LYS A 682 -17.55 22.39 17.51
C LYS A 682 -18.81 21.99 18.26
N GLU A 683 -19.09 20.70 18.32
CA GLU A 683 -20.24 20.17 19.03
C GLU A 683 -19.90 18.87 19.75
N VAL A 684 -20.70 18.55 20.76
CA VAL A 684 -20.63 17.29 21.49
C VAL A 684 -21.98 16.62 21.37
N ARG A 685 -21.99 15.39 20.84
CA ARG A 685 -23.17 14.54 20.79
C ARG A 685 -23.06 13.47 21.87
N LEU A 686 -24.17 13.26 22.57
CA LEU A 686 -24.34 12.13 23.49
C LEU A 686 -25.74 11.56 23.32
N LEU A 687 -25.90 10.31 23.69
CA LEU A 687 -27.21 9.65 23.69
C LEU A 687 -27.77 9.67 25.11
N ARG A 688 -29.03 10.09 25.23
CA ARG A 688 -29.82 10.04 26.47
C ARG A 688 -30.89 8.98 26.31
N ALA A 689 -30.98 8.08 27.28
CA ALA A 689 -32.00 7.06 27.34
C ALA A 689 -33.18 7.53 28.17
N ASP A 690 -34.39 7.26 27.69
CA ASP A 690 -35.64 7.42 28.44
C ASP A 690 -36.42 6.10 28.51
N GLY A 691 -36.91 5.81 29.72
CA GLY A 691 -37.54 4.54 30.07
C GLY A 691 -36.59 3.33 29.97
N GLU A 692 -37.05 2.20 30.50
CA GLU A 692 -36.25 0.98 30.58
C GLU A 692 -37.17 -0.23 30.31
N GLN A 693 -36.70 -1.11 29.44
CA GLN A 693 -37.25 -2.43 29.23
C GLN A 693 -36.18 -3.46 29.59
N GLN A 694 -36.59 -4.61 30.12
CA GLN A 694 -35.66 -5.64 30.56
C GLN A 694 -36.08 -7.04 30.11
N ARG A 695 -35.07 -7.89 29.88
CA ARG A 695 -35.22 -9.31 29.60
C ARG A 695 -34.17 -10.08 30.40
N ASP A 696 -34.62 -11.04 31.20
CA ASP A 696 -33.72 -11.96 31.88
C ASP A 696 -33.34 -13.08 30.91
N LEU A 697 -32.05 -13.37 30.85
CA LEU A 697 -31.44 -14.34 29.97
C LEU A 697 -30.65 -15.35 30.79
N ARG A 698 -30.55 -16.57 30.26
CA ARG A 698 -29.83 -17.67 30.88
C ARG A 698 -28.99 -18.39 29.84
N ALA A 699 -27.74 -18.62 30.18
CA ALA A 699 -26.77 -19.36 29.39
C ALA A 699 -26.32 -20.60 30.18
N ASP A 700 -26.46 -21.77 29.56
CA ASP A 700 -25.98 -23.05 30.12
C ASP A 700 -24.73 -23.46 29.32
N PHE A 701 -23.56 -23.48 29.97
CA PHE A 701 -22.30 -23.88 29.35
C PHE A 701 -22.13 -25.40 29.36
N PRO A 702 -21.60 -26.00 28.27
CA PRO A 702 -21.36 -27.45 28.22
C PRO A 702 -20.36 -27.89 29.29
N GLU A 703 -20.43 -29.16 29.69
CA GLU A 703 -19.40 -29.76 30.57
C GLU A 703 -18.06 -29.89 29.83
N VAL A 704 -16.96 -30.08 30.58
CA VAL A 704 -15.64 -30.29 30.00
C VAL A 704 -15.68 -31.54 29.10
N PRO A 705 -15.31 -31.46 27.80
CA PRO A 705 -15.20 -32.64 26.95
C PRO A 705 -14.19 -33.63 27.55
N GLU A 706 -14.57 -34.91 27.68
CA GLU A 706 -13.72 -35.98 28.25
C GLU A 706 -12.42 -36.23 27.48
#